data_AF-A0A813GFK9-F1
#
_entry.id   AF-A0A813GFK9-F1
#
_cell.length_a   1.000
_cell.length_b   1.000
_cell.length_c   1.000
_cell.angle_alpha   90.00
_cell.angle_beta   90.00
_cell.angle_gamma   90.00
#
_symmetry.space_group_name_H-M   'P 1'
#
loop_
_entity.id
_entity.type
_entity.pdbx_description
1 polymer ?
#
loop_
_entity_poly.entity_id
_entity_poly.type
_entity_poly.pdbx_seq_one_letter_code
_entity_poly.pdbx_strand_id
1 'polypeptide(L)'
;MSRFSGNFCAAAVYVGMLLASSLVLAAAQAAVSASTAEDRIVETLGQQEGFLWGAATAAYQIEGAWNLSGRQPSIWDNFCQGHVHKNENGKVADDFYDRYEADIQRVADYGFNSFRFSIAWPRIFPKGADGVHRANPEGVQFYKNVTSSLLAKNITPLVTMLHWDLPDDLDWLDASVVSAFAEYAEFLFKTFPEVKHWITMNEPWSFCFLGYGLGIHAPGVKSNYAHYTCGHFVLLAHAKAVDIYRKQYQKASDGKISIVLNTDYGFPRDPTSIEDVQAAQLYHDFHIGWFADPIYLSGDYPPSMRERLGDVLPRFTKEESFLVKGSFDFYGLNTYSGKYITSNTSLLEGWQECAGLDPSLDGKPIGPTADSDWLLVVPRALRAYLVYVQNRYSPGAIIITENGVDVPGEDLMPLAQALDDTYRVDYFRTYIEQVALAVKFSAAPVTGYFAWSLLDNFEWADGYSKRFGITFINYTTQERTPKASANWFTGLFRKLASAQAAKSTLVSSASEVHRSDNPSLQCLRPEAAGCGWLRDKAACLSSLDGREGYKSHDLKVGGEPCVWCGGTACTSFSNSYCAPYDWLINGQGVAYNLFFADGIFDVARCPDAPAPATATATAPAVIATGPNITHGQAPAVLTDKPVPEPSSVPVANELVPEPSSVVVPEPSSVVVPEPSLKSGSQTWSPGGQIALGAGVGLLLVAGVVFLSSWRPRKESRGFKYSSDASSSSDSSTSETDAA
;
A
#
# COMPACT_ATOMS: atom_id res chain seq x y z
N MET A 1 9.92 3.27 69.26
CA MET A 1 8.98 3.84 68.27
C MET A 1 9.64 4.41 67.00
N SER A 2 10.96 4.24 66.76
CA SER A 2 11.65 4.84 65.59
C SER A 2 11.91 3.91 64.40
N ARG A 3 11.41 2.66 64.39
CA ARG A 3 11.57 1.72 63.27
C ARG A 3 10.32 1.54 62.39
N PHE A 4 9.22 2.23 62.69
CA PHE A 4 7.98 2.16 61.89
C PHE A 4 7.80 3.35 60.93
N SER A 5 8.61 4.42 61.03
CA SER A 5 8.48 5.61 60.18
C SER A 5 9.19 5.51 58.82
N GLY A 6 10.24 4.68 58.70
CA GLY A 6 11.02 4.57 57.46
C GLY A 6 10.33 3.81 56.33
N ASN A 7 9.57 2.74 56.67
CA ASN A 7 8.91 1.91 55.67
C ASN A 7 7.65 2.58 55.07
N PHE A 8 7.02 3.50 55.81
CA PHE A 8 5.89 4.29 55.28
C PHE A 8 6.34 5.32 54.25
N CYS A 9 7.49 5.97 54.44
CA CYS A 9 8.04 6.90 53.45
C CYS A 9 8.43 6.20 52.15
N ALA A 10 9.08 5.03 52.22
CA ALA A 10 9.50 4.30 51.02
C ALA A 10 8.29 3.78 50.20
N ALA A 11 7.25 3.28 50.88
CA ALA A 11 6.02 2.84 50.22
C ALA A 11 5.25 4.01 49.58
N ALA A 12 5.18 5.17 50.26
CA ALA A 12 4.55 6.37 49.71
C ALA A 12 5.28 6.93 48.47
N VAL A 13 6.62 6.87 48.45
CA VAL A 13 7.42 7.27 47.28
C VAL A 13 7.20 6.31 46.10
N TYR A 14 7.13 4.99 46.36
CA TYR A 14 6.89 3.99 45.30
C TYR A 14 5.48 4.10 44.71
N VAL A 15 4.46 4.32 45.55
CA VAL A 15 3.08 4.57 45.11
C VAL A 15 2.99 5.90 44.35
N GLY A 16 3.71 6.93 44.81
CA GLY A 16 3.81 8.22 44.10
C GLY A 16 4.47 8.10 42.73
N MET A 17 5.53 7.30 42.58
CA MET A 17 6.17 7.02 41.29
C MET A 17 5.25 6.22 40.37
N LEU A 18 4.56 5.19 40.87
CA LEU A 18 3.61 4.42 40.06
C LEU A 18 2.40 5.26 39.61
N LEU A 19 1.90 6.15 40.48
CA LEU A 19 0.85 7.11 40.13
C LEU A 19 1.34 8.14 39.12
N ALA A 20 2.56 8.65 39.26
CA ALA A 20 3.17 9.57 38.30
C ALA A 20 3.41 8.92 36.93
N SER A 21 3.91 7.68 36.89
CA SER A 21 4.05 6.91 35.65
C SER A 21 2.70 6.60 35.01
N SER A 22 1.67 6.31 35.81
CA SER A 22 0.30 6.11 35.32
C SER A 22 -0.31 7.40 34.79
N LEU A 23 -0.03 8.55 35.42
CA LEU A 23 -0.46 9.88 34.97
C LEU A 23 0.24 10.32 33.68
N VAL A 24 1.53 10.03 33.53
CA VAL A 24 2.28 10.32 32.29
C VAL A 24 1.76 9.44 31.14
N LEU A 25 1.49 8.16 31.39
CA LEU A 25 0.90 7.27 30.39
C LEU A 25 -0.52 7.71 30.01
N ALA A 26 -1.33 8.12 30.99
CA ALA A 26 -2.66 8.66 30.76
C ALA A 26 -2.63 10.01 30.02
N ALA A 27 -1.65 10.88 30.29
CA ALA A 27 -1.46 12.14 29.57
C ALA A 27 -0.97 11.93 28.14
N ALA A 28 -0.09 10.95 27.90
CA ALA A 28 0.34 10.56 26.55
C ALA A 28 -0.82 9.95 25.74
N GLN A 29 -1.65 9.10 26.37
CA GLN A 29 -2.89 8.60 25.77
C GLN A 29 -3.91 9.72 25.54
N ALA A 30 -4.00 10.70 26.44
CA ALA A 30 -4.86 11.86 26.26
C ALA A 30 -4.39 12.78 25.11
N ALA A 31 -3.08 12.97 24.93
CA ALA A 31 -2.51 13.74 23.82
C ALA A 31 -2.69 13.04 22.47
N VAL A 32 -2.54 11.71 22.42
CA VAL A 32 -2.89 10.90 21.23
C VAL A 32 -4.40 10.95 20.95
N SER A 33 -5.24 11.03 22.00
CA SER A 33 -6.69 11.22 21.85
C SER A 33 -7.13 12.63 21.45
N ALA A 34 -6.23 13.63 21.55
CA ALA A 34 -6.52 15.03 21.22
C ALA A 34 -6.16 15.41 19.77
N SER A 35 -5.29 14.64 19.10
CA SER A 35 -4.93 14.82 17.69
C SER A 35 -5.96 14.12 16.79
N THR A 36 -6.48 14.82 15.78
CA THR A 36 -7.35 14.21 14.77
C THR A 36 -6.55 13.33 13.79
N ALA A 37 -7.23 12.46 13.04
CA ALA A 37 -6.58 11.67 12.00
C ALA A 37 -5.90 12.58 10.95
N GLU A 38 -6.58 13.66 10.55
CA GLU A 38 -6.04 14.67 9.65
C GLU A 38 -4.77 15.33 10.21
N ASP A 39 -4.72 15.62 11.52
CA ASP A 39 -3.51 16.21 12.13
C ASP A 39 -2.32 15.25 12.00
N ARG A 40 -2.52 13.94 12.22
CA ARG A 40 -1.46 12.93 12.04
C ARG A 40 -0.99 12.83 10.59
N ILE A 41 -1.93 12.89 9.65
CA ILE A 41 -1.64 12.88 8.21
C ILE A 41 -0.79 14.10 7.85
N VAL A 42 -1.19 15.29 8.29
CA VAL A 42 -0.49 16.54 8.01
C VAL A 42 0.89 16.59 8.67
N GLU A 43 1.01 16.16 9.93
CA GLU A 43 2.27 16.12 10.66
C GLU A 43 3.29 15.17 10.02
N THR A 44 2.82 14.09 9.39
CA THR A 44 3.71 13.05 8.85
C THR A 44 3.91 13.18 7.34
N LEU A 45 2.85 13.06 6.56
CA LEU A 45 2.91 13.02 5.10
C LEU A 45 3.05 14.44 4.52
N GLY A 46 2.46 15.44 5.15
CA GLY A 46 2.57 16.84 4.72
C GLY A 46 3.98 17.42 4.80
N GLN A 47 4.87 16.77 5.55
CA GLN A 47 6.27 17.17 5.70
C GLN A 47 7.17 16.62 4.59
N GLN A 48 6.68 15.66 3.79
CA GLN A 48 7.46 15.04 2.73
C GLN A 48 7.39 15.87 1.45
N GLU A 49 8.53 16.42 1.05
CA GLU A 49 8.65 17.10 -0.23
C GLU A 49 8.49 16.10 -1.38
N GLY A 50 7.77 16.51 -2.43
CA GLY A 50 7.56 15.66 -3.60
C GLY A 50 6.60 14.49 -3.40
N PHE A 51 5.87 14.42 -2.28
CA PHE A 51 4.83 13.39 -2.08
C PHE A 51 3.76 13.50 -3.18
N LEU A 52 3.51 12.40 -3.88
CA LEU A 52 2.53 12.33 -4.96
C LEU A 52 1.12 12.10 -4.38
N TRP A 53 0.31 13.15 -4.36
CA TRP A 53 -1.11 13.07 -4.04
C TRP A 53 -1.90 13.03 -5.34
N GLY A 54 -2.53 11.88 -5.63
CA GLY A 54 -3.25 11.71 -6.88
C GLY A 54 -4.58 10.98 -6.77
N ALA A 55 -5.26 10.93 -7.92
CA ALA A 55 -6.35 10.02 -8.20
C ALA A 55 -5.97 9.14 -9.39
N ALA A 56 -6.54 7.94 -9.45
CA ALA A 56 -6.23 6.94 -10.47
C ALA A 56 -7.46 6.61 -11.33
N THR A 57 -7.19 6.22 -12.57
CA THR A 57 -8.16 5.75 -13.58
C THR A 57 -7.50 4.74 -14.53
N ALA A 58 -8.30 4.03 -15.33
CA ALA A 58 -7.85 3.10 -16.36
C ALA A 58 -8.58 3.33 -17.68
N ALA A 59 -7.86 3.20 -18.80
CA ALA A 59 -8.31 3.56 -20.14
C ALA A 59 -9.65 2.91 -20.52
N TYR A 60 -9.76 1.58 -20.46
CA TYR A 60 -11.01 0.90 -20.80
C TYR A 60 -12.18 1.24 -19.86
N GLN A 61 -11.88 1.61 -18.60
CA GLN A 61 -12.89 1.90 -17.60
C GLN A 61 -13.52 3.28 -17.76
N ILE A 62 -12.78 4.26 -18.32
CA ILE A 62 -13.23 5.67 -18.40
C ILE A 62 -13.31 6.25 -19.82
N GLU A 63 -12.51 5.77 -20.78
CA GLU A 63 -12.32 6.48 -22.05
C GLU A 63 -13.53 6.45 -22.97
N GLY A 64 -14.10 5.26 -23.17
CA GLY A 64 -15.05 5.04 -24.25
C GLY A 64 -14.39 5.21 -25.63
N ALA A 65 -15.17 5.72 -26.59
CA ALA A 65 -14.72 5.94 -27.96
C ALA A 65 -14.02 4.68 -28.54
N TRP A 66 -14.61 3.51 -28.26
CA TRP A 66 -13.97 2.21 -28.44
C TRP A 66 -13.55 1.92 -29.89
N ASN A 67 -14.28 2.47 -30.85
CA ASN A 67 -14.04 2.29 -32.29
C ASN A 67 -13.80 3.62 -33.03
N LEU A 68 -13.48 4.70 -32.31
CA LEU A 68 -13.15 5.99 -32.91
C LEU A 68 -11.65 6.14 -33.11
N SER A 69 -11.29 7.01 -34.05
CA SER A 69 -9.92 7.48 -34.27
C SER A 69 -8.90 6.35 -34.40
N GLY A 70 -9.25 5.30 -35.13
CA GLY A 70 -8.38 4.15 -35.41
C GLY A 70 -8.21 3.12 -34.29
N ARG A 71 -8.80 3.30 -33.09
CA ARG A 71 -8.77 2.27 -32.03
C ARG A 71 -9.42 0.97 -32.51
N GLN A 72 -8.87 -0.17 -32.10
CA GLN A 72 -9.44 -1.50 -32.34
C GLN A 72 -9.85 -2.18 -31.02
N PRO A 73 -10.53 -3.34 -31.06
CA PRO A 73 -10.95 -4.03 -29.86
C PRO A 73 -9.78 -4.49 -28.97
N SER A 74 -9.99 -4.41 -27.65
CA SER A 74 -9.25 -5.21 -26.68
C SER A 74 -9.96 -6.54 -26.41
N ILE A 75 -9.32 -7.42 -25.65
CA ILE A 75 -9.97 -8.63 -25.12
C ILE A 75 -11.25 -8.31 -24.33
N TRP A 76 -11.34 -7.14 -23.69
CA TRP A 76 -12.52 -6.71 -22.94
C TRP A 76 -13.68 -6.27 -23.85
N ASP A 77 -13.39 -5.61 -24.98
CA ASP A 77 -14.43 -5.22 -25.95
C ASP A 77 -15.22 -6.44 -26.44
N ASN A 78 -14.53 -7.57 -26.60
CA ASN A 78 -15.10 -8.85 -27.03
C ASN A 78 -15.73 -9.64 -25.86
N PHE A 79 -15.13 -9.58 -24.66
CA PHE A 79 -15.57 -10.36 -23.50
C PHE A 79 -16.91 -9.90 -22.93
N CYS A 80 -17.21 -8.59 -22.93
CA CYS A 80 -18.35 -8.04 -22.20
C CYS A 80 -19.70 -8.69 -22.54
N GLN A 81 -19.92 -9.09 -23.79
CA GLN A 81 -21.18 -9.70 -24.22
C GLN A 81 -21.39 -11.05 -23.53
N GLY A 82 -22.45 -11.16 -22.73
CA GLY A 82 -22.83 -12.39 -22.02
C GLY A 82 -22.12 -12.65 -20.69
N HIS A 83 -21.13 -11.81 -20.32
CA HIS A 83 -20.26 -12.07 -19.16
C HIS A 83 -20.24 -10.95 -18.12
N VAL A 84 -20.66 -9.74 -18.48
CA VAL A 84 -20.68 -8.57 -17.59
C VAL A 84 -22.10 -8.31 -17.06
N HIS A 85 -22.21 -7.73 -15.86
CA HIS A 85 -23.48 -7.28 -15.27
C HIS A 85 -24.34 -6.55 -16.30
N LYS A 86 -25.58 -7.04 -16.50
CA LYS A 86 -26.55 -6.51 -17.47
C LYS A 86 -26.02 -6.36 -18.91
N ASN A 87 -24.97 -7.10 -19.30
CA ASN A 87 -24.26 -6.97 -20.58
C ASN A 87 -23.72 -5.56 -20.85
N GLU A 88 -23.42 -4.80 -19.79
CA GLU A 88 -22.78 -3.50 -19.87
C GLU A 88 -21.36 -3.63 -20.46
N ASN A 89 -20.80 -2.52 -20.95
CA ASN A 89 -19.51 -2.52 -21.64
C ASN A 89 -18.87 -1.13 -21.64
N GLY A 90 -17.55 -1.07 -21.85
CA GLY A 90 -16.77 0.17 -21.88
C GLY A 90 -16.86 0.97 -23.19
N LYS A 91 -17.90 0.78 -24.03
CA LYS A 91 -17.98 1.45 -25.34
C LYS A 91 -18.08 2.97 -25.23
N VAL A 92 -18.83 3.44 -24.23
CA VAL A 92 -18.98 4.86 -23.88
C VAL A 92 -18.21 5.17 -22.59
N ALA A 93 -18.30 4.30 -21.58
CA ALA A 93 -17.68 4.53 -20.28
C ALA A 93 -18.08 5.91 -19.70
N ASP A 94 -17.08 6.69 -19.29
CA ASP A 94 -17.29 8.04 -18.78
C ASP A 94 -17.08 9.09 -19.87
N ASP A 95 -16.91 8.68 -21.14
CA ASP A 95 -16.65 9.59 -22.26
C ASP A 95 -15.41 10.48 -22.01
N PHE A 96 -14.40 9.95 -21.32
CA PHE A 96 -13.17 10.70 -21.02
C PHE A 96 -12.40 11.04 -22.31
N TYR A 97 -12.54 10.26 -23.39
CA TYR A 97 -11.91 10.55 -24.67
C TYR A 97 -12.25 11.96 -25.19
N ASP A 98 -13.52 12.36 -25.10
CA ASP A 98 -13.97 13.68 -25.54
C ASP A 98 -13.94 14.75 -24.43
N ARG A 99 -13.73 14.35 -23.16
CA ARG A 99 -13.89 15.21 -21.97
C ARG A 99 -12.65 15.34 -21.08
N TYR A 100 -11.52 14.79 -21.50
CA TYR A 100 -10.29 14.74 -20.70
C TYR A 100 -9.87 16.10 -20.15
N GLU A 101 -10.05 17.20 -20.89
CA GLU A 101 -9.67 18.54 -20.42
C GLU A 101 -10.44 18.97 -19.17
N ALA A 102 -11.74 18.70 -19.15
CA ALA A 102 -12.61 19.04 -18.03
C ALA A 102 -12.35 18.14 -16.82
N ASP A 103 -11.99 16.87 -17.04
CA ASP A 103 -11.68 15.94 -15.95
C ASP A 103 -10.27 16.20 -15.39
N ILE A 104 -9.30 16.59 -16.22
CA ILE A 104 -7.99 17.09 -15.79
C ILE A 104 -8.12 18.41 -15.01
N GLN A 105 -9.03 19.30 -15.42
CA GLN A 105 -9.34 20.50 -14.63
C GLN A 105 -9.87 20.12 -13.24
N ARG A 106 -10.70 19.08 -13.11
CA ARG A 106 -11.17 18.59 -11.80
C ARG A 106 -10.04 18.07 -10.92
N VAL A 107 -9.07 17.35 -11.49
CA VAL A 107 -7.88 16.92 -10.74
C VAL A 107 -7.19 18.12 -10.10
N ALA A 108 -7.02 19.22 -10.86
CA ALA A 108 -6.46 20.47 -10.35
C ALA A 108 -7.37 21.14 -9.30
N ASP A 109 -8.67 21.23 -9.57
CA ASP A 109 -9.65 21.88 -8.69
C ASP A 109 -9.75 21.18 -7.33
N TYR A 110 -9.65 19.85 -7.32
CA TYR A 110 -9.63 19.07 -6.08
C TYR A 110 -8.32 19.23 -5.31
N GLY A 111 -7.24 19.70 -5.96
CA GLY A 111 -5.94 19.98 -5.36
C GLY A 111 -4.91 18.85 -5.47
N PHE A 112 -5.16 17.84 -6.31
CA PHE A 112 -4.19 16.77 -6.56
C PHE A 112 -2.99 17.30 -7.35
N ASN A 113 -1.80 16.83 -7.03
CA ASN A 113 -0.55 17.20 -7.71
C ASN A 113 -0.06 16.10 -8.68
N SER A 114 -0.75 14.96 -8.73
CA SER A 114 -0.45 13.86 -9.62
C SER A 114 -1.73 13.21 -10.13
N PHE A 115 -1.67 12.63 -11.32
CA PHE A 115 -2.78 11.86 -11.89
C PHE A 115 -2.24 10.58 -12.49
N ARG A 116 -2.84 9.46 -12.08
CA ARG A 116 -2.54 8.15 -12.63
C ARG A 116 -3.59 7.77 -13.67
N PHE A 117 -3.14 7.43 -14.87
CA PHE A 117 -3.98 6.92 -15.94
C PHE A 117 -3.24 5.80 -16.69
N SER A 118 -3.98 4.98 -17.42
CA SER A 118 -3.39 4.02 -18.36
C SER A 118 -3.54 4.46 -19.81
N ILE A 119 -2.67 3.95 -20.67
CA ILE A 119 -2.77 4.09 -22.12
C ILE A 119 -3.44 2.82 -22.66
N ALA A 120 -4.49 2.97 -23.47
CA ALA A 120 -5.07 1.86 -24.20
C ALA A 120 -4.09 1.41 -25.30
N TRP A 121 -3.42 0.28 -25.10
CA TRP A 121 -2.59 -0.35 -26.13
C TRP A 121 -3.32 -0.46 -27.49
N PRO A 122 -4.57 -0.95 -27.59
CA PRO A 122 -5.25 -1.05 -28.89
C PRO A 122 -5.63 0.30 -29.52
N ARG A 123 -5.47 1.42 -28.79
CA ARG A 123 -5.58 2.78 -29.35
C ARG A 123 -4.26 3.24 -29.95
N ILE A 124 -3.12 2.80 -29.41
CA ILE A 124 -1.78 3.11 -29.92
C ILE A 124 -1.41 2.17 -31.06
N PHE A 125 -1.50 0.86 -30.85
CA PHE A 125 -1.29 -0.18 -31.87
C PHE A 125 -2.62 -0.92 -32.09
N PRO A 126 -3.39 -0.51 -33.11
CA PRO A 126 -4.66 -1.15 -33.50
C PRO A 126 -4.60 -2.67 -33.66
N LYS A 127 -3.45 -3.19 -34.07
CA LYS A 127 -3.12 -4.61 -33.99
C LYS A 127 -1.85 -4.72 -33.18
N GLY A 128 -1.93 -5.33 -32.01
CA GLY A 128 -0.81 -5.44 -31.10
C GLY A 128 0.39 -6.11 -31.76
N ALA A 129 0.13 -7.13 -32.59
CA ALA A 129 1.16 -7.88 -33.31
C ALA A 129 1.82 -7.12 -34.47
N ASP A 130 1.19 -6.06 -34.99
CA ASP A 130 1.75 -5.26 -36.10
C ASP A 130 2.86 -4.29 -35.64
N GLY A 131 2.94 -4.03 -34.33
CA GLY A 131 4.01 -3.25 -33.70
C GLY A 131 4.11 -1.77 -34.14
N VAL A 132 5.30 -1.21 -33.95
CA VAL A 132 5.58 0.25 -34.07
C VAL A 132 5.26 0.84 -35.45
N HIS A 133 5.40 0.06 -36.53
CA HIS A 133 5.23 0.56 -37.90
C HIS A 133 3.76 0.89 -38.25
N ARG A 134 2.81 0.43 -37.43
CA ARG A 134 1.38 0.73 -37.59
C ARG A 134 0.81 1.50 -36.42
N ALA A 135 1.65 2.26 -35.71
CA ALA A 135 1.19 3.17 -34.68
C ALA A 135 0.11 4.11 -35.22
N ASN A 136 -0.99 4.20 -34.50
CA ASN A 136 -2.12 5.06 -34.82
C ASN A 136 -1.83 6.51 -34.40
N PRO A 137 -1.61 7.44 -35.35
CA PRO A 137 -1.22 8.81 -35.01
C PRO A 137 -2.29 9.56 -34.20
N GLU A 138 -3.56 9.28 -34.41
CA GLU A 138 -4.66 9.95 -33.70
C GLU A 138 -4.73 9.49 -32.24
N GLY A 139 -4.57 8.20 -31.99
CA GLY A 139 -4.43 7.64 -30.64
C GLY A 139 -3.22 8.20 -29.90
N VAL A 140 -2.07 8.30 -30.58
CA VAL A 140 -0.86 8.94 -30.02
C VAL A 140 -1.12 10.40 -29.68
N GLN A 141 -1.79 11.14 -30.57
CA GLN A 141 -2.07 12.56 -30.35
C GLN A 141 -3.03 12.78 -29.16
N PHE A 142 -4.01 11.91 -28.96
CA PHE A 142 -4.89 11.95 -27.80
C PHE A 142 -4.09 11.91 -26.48
N TYR A 143 -3.21 10.93 -26.29
CA TYR A 143 -2.41 10.85 -25.07
C TYR A 143 -1.39 11.98 -24.93
N LYS A 144 -0.86 12.53 -26.05
CA LYS A 144 -0.02 13.74 -26.00
C LYS A 144 -0.80 14.95 -25.48
N ASN A 145 -2.07 15.07 -25.85
CA ASN A 145 -2.93 16.14 -25.33
C ASN A 145 -3.22 15.93 -23.83
N VAL A 146 -3.46 14.69 -23.40
CA VAL A 146 -3.65 14.34 -21.98
C VAL A 146 -2.40 14.69 -21.16
N THR A 147 -1.21 14.21 -21.56
CA THR A 147 0.05 14.49 -20.84
C THR A 147 0.35 15.98 -20.80
N SER A 148 0.20 16.67 -21.94
CA SER A 148 0.43 18.11 -22.02
C SER A 148 -0.53 18.92 -21.14
N SER A 149 -1.80 18.50 -21.08
CA SER A 149 -2.82 19.17 -20.25
C SER A 149 -2.56 19.02 -18.75
N LEU A 150 -2.09 17.85 -18.32
CA LEU A 150 -1.66 17.61 -16.94
C LEU A 150 -0.45 18.49 -16.57
N LEU A 151 0.59 18.47 -17.41
CA LEU A 151 1.82 19.21 -17.16
C LEU A 151 1.59 20.72 -17.19
N ALA A 152 0.70 21.23 -18.05
CA ALA A 152 0.31 22.64 -18.07
C ALA A 152 -0.35 23.10 -16.75
N LYS A 153 -0.85 22.18 -15.93
CA LYS A 153 -1.42 22.43 -14.60
C LYS A 153 -0.50 22.03 -13.45
N ASN A 154 0.77 21.70 -13.74
CA ASN A 154 1.73 21.16 -12.78
C ASN A 154 1.27 19.85 -12.11
N ILE A 155 0.47 19.05 -12.82
CA ILE A 155 0.06 17.72 -12.37
C ILE A 155 1.03 16.70 -12.95
N THR A 156 1.69 15.95 -12.07
CA THR A 156 2.66 14.91 -12.46
C THR A 156 1.95 13.68 -13.02
N PRO A 157 2.21 13.27 -14.28
CA PRO A 157 1.67 12.04 -14.83
C PRO A 157 2.34 10.81 -14.21
N LEU A 158 1.52 9.84 -13.76
CA LEU A 158 1.94 8.48 -13.43
C LEU A 158 1.26 7.52 -14.43
N VAL A 159 2.00 7.05 -15.43
CA VAL A 159 1.41 6.40 -16.61
C VAL A 159 1.54 4.89 -16.54
N THR A 160 0.41 4.19 -16.65
CA THR A 160 0.34 2.72 -16.74
C THR A 160 0.27 2.29 -18.21
N MET A 161 1.15 1.41 -18.66
CA MET A 161 1.19 1.00 -20.08
C MET A 161 0.11 -0.02 -20.43
N LEU A 162 -0.20 -0.93 -19.51
CA LEU A 162 -1.27 -1.91 -19.68
C LEU A 162 -2.12 -2.02 -18.42
N HIS A 163 -3.43 -1.86 -18.60
CA HIS A 163 -4.41 -2.05 -17.53
C HIS A 163 -5.52 -2.98 -18.05
N TRP A 164 -5.12 -4.25 -18.20
CA TRP A 164 -5.94 -5.42 -18.54
C TRP A 164 -6.55 -5.42 -19.95
N ASP A 165 -6.42 -4.33 -20.70
CA ASP A 165 -6.99 -4.09 -22.02
C ASP A 165 -6.05 -4.50 -23.15
N LEU A 166 -5.56 -5.75 -23.09
CA LEU A 166 -4.69 -6.34 -24.13
C LEU A 166 -5.39 -6.27 -25.51
N PRO A 167 -4.69 -5.88 -26.59
CA PRO A 167 -5.22 -6.00 -27.95
C PRO A 167 -5.74 -7.42 -28.23
N ASP A 168 -6.88 -7.53 -28.91
CA ASP A 168 -7.57 -8.82 -29.09
C ASP A 168 -6.85 -9.83 -30.00
N ASP A 169 -5.82 -9.37 -30.73
CA ASP A 169 -4.93 -10.18 -31.56
C ASP A 169 -3.70 -10.73 -30.81
N LEU A 170 -3.56 -10.42 -29.51
CA LEU A 170 -2.50 -10.94 -28.64
C LEU A 170 -3.10 -11.82 -27.54
N ASP A 171 -2.26 -12.72 -26.99
CA ASP A 171 -2.64 -13.58 -25.87
C ASP A 171 -1.46 -13.75 -24.89
N TRP A 172 -1.70 -13.62 -23.58
CA TRP A 172 -0.73 -13.90 -22.53
C TRP A 172 -0.30 -15.37 -22.43
N LEU A 173 -0.93 -16.28 -23.17
CA LEU A 173 -0.45 -17.66 -23.30
C LEU A 173 0.52 -17.85 -24.47
N ASP A 174 0.74 -16.84 -25.31
CA ASP A 174 1.75 -16.83 -26.36
C ASP A 174 3.00 -16.05 -25.91
N ALA A 175 4.17 -16.68 -25.98
CA ALA A 175 5.45 -16.06 -25.64
C ALA A 175 5.78 -14.82 -26.50
N SER A 176 5.19 -14.72 -27.70
CA SER A 176 5.36 -13.56 -28.60
C SER A 176 4.93 -12.24 -27.95
N VAL A 177 3.98 -12.28 -27.01
CA VAL A 177 3.49 -11.11 -26.27
C VAL A 177 4.62 -10.37 -25.54
N VAL A 178 5.66 -11.09 -25.10
CA VAL A 178 6.81 -10.52 -24.38
C VAL A 178 7.55 -9.53 -25.26
N SER A 179 7.75 -9.86 -26.54
CA SER A 179 8.43 -8.95 -27.47
C SER A 179 7.50 -7.86 -27.96
N ALA A 180 6.23 -8.16 -28.23
CA ALA A 180 5.24 -7.14 -28.60
C ALA A 180 5.09 -6.05 -27.51
N PHE A 181 5.03 -6.44 -26.24
CA PHE A 181 4.95 -5.49 -25.13
C PHE A 181 6.23 -4.66 -24.99
N ALA A 182 7.41 -5.27 -25.19
CA ALA A 182 8.68 -4.55 -25.13
C ALA A 182 8.80 -3.49 -26.24
N GLU A 183 8.37 -3.80 -27.47
CA GLU A 183 8.32 -2.84 -28.58
C GLU A 183 7.31 -1.72 -28.33
N TYR A 184 6.16 -2.06 -27.75
CA TYR A 184 5.16 -1.09 -27.32
C TYR A 184 5.71 -0.15 -26.23
N ALA A 185 6.33 -0.69 -25.19
CA ALA A 185 6.94 0.10 -24.12
C ALA A 185 8.04 1.03 -24.65
N GLU A 186 8.92 0.53 -25.53
CA GLU A 186 9.96 1.36 -26.16
C GLU A 186 9.37 2.52 -26.97
N PHE A 187 8.31 2.23 -27.74
CA PHE A 187 7.59 3.27 -28.46
C PHE A 187 7.01 4.35 -27.54
N LEU A 188 6.41 3.95 -26.41
CA LEU A 188 5.90 4.90 -25.41
C LEU A 188 7.02 5.76 -24.84
N PHE A 189 8.14 5.17 -24.40
CA PHE A 189 9.27 5.92 -23.85
C PHE A 189 9.81 6.97 -24.82
N LYS A 190 9.91 6.61 -26.10
CA LYS A 190 10.37 7.53 -27.16
C LYS A 190 9.35 8.63 -27.46
N THR A 191 8.06 8.30 -27.38
CA THR A 191 6.97 9.19 -27.80
C THR A 191 6.58 10.20 -26.72
N PHE A 192 6.75 9.83 -25.44
CA PHE A 192 6.37 10.62 -24.27
C PHE A 192 7.57 10.86 -23.33
N PRO A 193 8.65 11.52 -23.80
CA PRO A 193 9.85 11.76 -22.99
C PRO A 193 9.60 12.64 -21.75
N GLU A 194 8.47 13.36 -21.71
CA GLU A 194 8.04 14.17 -20.57
C GLU A 194 7.50 13.35 -19.39
N VAL A 195 7.12 12.08 -19.61
CA VAL A 195 6.61 11.20 -18.55
C VAL A 195 7.77 10.64 -17.74
N LYS A 196 7.77 10.93 -16.44
CA LYS A 196 8.83 10.54 -15.51
C LYS A 196 8.47 9.37 -14.60
N HIS A 197 7.19 8.99 -14.50
CA HIS A 197 6.79 7.88 -13.66
C HIS A 197 5.99 6.87 -14.49
N TRP A 198 6.60 5.70 -14.69
CA TRP A 198 6.06 4.63 -15.51
C TRP A 198 5.67 3.43 -14.66
N ILE A 199 4.51 2.87 -14.99
CA ILE A 199 4.06 1.56 -14.53
C ILE A 199 3.91 0.71 -15.78
N THR A 200 4.62 -0.40 -15.84
CA THR A 200 4.49 -1.37 -16.94
C THR A 200 3.07 -1.95 -16.98
N MET A 201 2.65 -2.61 -15.91
CA MET A 201 1.37 -3.33 -15.86
C MET A 201 0.69 -3.12 -14.51
N ASN A 202 -0.64 -3.06 -14.54
CA ASN A 202 -1.48 -3.05 -13.36
C ASN A 202 -1.90 -4.46 -12.95
N GLU A 203 -1.69 -4.82 -11.69
CA GLU A 203 -2.31 -5.99 -11.04
C GLU A 203 -2.21 -7.30 -11.83
N PRO A 204 -0.99 -7.80 -12.07
CA PRO A 204 -0.80 -9.03 -12.84
C PRO A 204 -1.42 -10.26 -12.18
N TRP A 205 -1.55 -10.26 -10.85
CA TRP A 205 -2.31 -11.30 -10.16
C TRP A 205 -3.77 -11.31 -10.62
N SER A 206 -4.44 -10.15 -10.61
CA SER A 206 -5.85 -10.03 -10.99
C SER A 206 -6.11 -10.50 -12.42
N PHE A 207 -5.43 -9.94 -13.43
CA PHE A 207 -5.80 -10.31 -14.81
C PHE A 207 -5.31 -11.71 -15.21
N CYS A 208 -4.19 -12.20 -14.67
CA CYS A 208 -3.81 -13.59 -14.94
C CYS A 208 -4.72 -14.57 -14.21
N PHE A 209 -4.98 -14.40 -12.91
CA PHE A 209 -5.79 -15.36 -12.15
C PHE A 209 -7.28 -15.29 -12.51
N LEU A 210 -7.87 -14.09 -12.61
CA LEU A 210 -9.30 -13.94 -12.90
C LEU A 210 -9.60 -14.16 -14.39
N GLY A 211 -8.66 -13.82 -15.29
CA GLY A 211 -8.81 -13.94 -16.74
C GLY A 211 -8.38 -15.28 -17.33
N TYR A 212 -7.31 -15.89 -16.80
CA TYR A 212 -6.72 -17.15 -17.28
C TYR A 212 -6.80 -18.32 -16.30
N GLY A 213 -7.36 -18.09 -15.11
CA GLY A 213 -7.65 -19.12 -14.12
C GLY A 213 -9.15 -19.36 -13.97
N LEU A 214 -9.83 -18.41 -13.31
CA LEU A 214 -11.27 -18.47 -13.05
C LEU A 214 -12.14 -18.22 -14.28
N GLY A 215 -11.62 -17.47 -15.26
CA GLY A 215 -12.33 -17.06 -16.47
C GLY A 215 -13.56 -16.19 -16.20
N ILE A 216 -13.52 -15.40 -15.12
CA ILE A 216 -14.59 -14.43 -14.78
C ILE A 216 -14.28 -13.02 -15.33
N HIS A 217 -13.02 -12.75 -15.67
CA HIS A 217 -12.58 -11.56 -16.39
C HIS A 217 -12.10 -11.94 -17.79
N ALA A 218 -11.92 -10.95 -18.67
CA ALA A 218 -11.35 -11.18 -20.00
C ALA A 218 -9.96 -11.84 -19.92
N PRO A 219 -9.62 -12.79 -20.81
CA PRO A 219 -10.40 -13.27 -21.95
C PRO A 219 -11.41 -14.41 -21.62
N GLY A 220 -11.64 -14.72 -20.35
CA GLY A 220 -12.60 -15.76 -19.94
C GLY A 220 -12.05 -17.19 -19.99
N VAL A 221 -10.73 -17.35 -19.94
CA VAL A 221 -10.09 -18.66 -19.97
C VAL A 221 -10.21 -19.33 -18.60
N LYS A 222 -10.85 -20.50 -18.59
CA LYS A 222 -11.00 -21.36 -17.41
C LYS A 222 -9.94 -22.44 -17.43
N SER A 223 -8.98 -22.35 -16.52
CA SER A 223 -7.87 -23.30 -16.43
C SER A 223 -7.34 -23.36 -15.01
N ASN A 224 -6.84 -24.52 -14.62
CA ASN A 224 -6.22 -24.69 -13.31
C ASN A 224 -4.84 -24.04 -13.25
N TYR A 225 -4.20 -23.82 -14.40
CA TYR A 225 -2.76 -23.55 -14.47
C TYR A 225 -2.34 -22.49 -15.49
N ALA A 226 -3.21 -22.10 -16.42
CA ALA A 226 -2.82 -21.17 -17.50
C ALA A 226 -2.43 -19.77 -16.97
N HIS A 227 -2.96 -19.37 -15.81
CA HIS A 227 -2.56 -18.15 -15.14
C HIS A 227 -1.08 -18.13 -14.73
N TYR A 228 -0.44 -19.28 -14.48
CA TYR A 228 1.00 -19.35 -14.20
C TYR A 228 1.85 -19.08 -15.44
N THR A 229 1.40 -19.53 -16.62
CA THR A 229 2.03 -19.16 -17.90
C THR A 229 1.86 -17.67 -18.18
N CYS A 230 0.65 -17.12 -18.01
CA CYS A 230 0.38 -15.69 -18.10
C CYS A 230 1.33 -14.89 -17.19
N GLY A 231 1.38 -15.23 -15.89
CA GLY A 231 2.22 -14.52 -14.93
C GLY A 231 3.70 -14.59 -15.25
N HIS A 232 4.18 -15.70 -15.82
CA HIS A 232 5.56 -15.82 -16.27
C HIS A 232 5.88 -14.88 -17.43
N PHE A 233 5.05 -14.84 -18.48
CA PHE A 233 5.27 -13.93 -19.61
C PHE A 233 5.08 -12.46 -19.22
N VAL A 234 4.20 -12.15 -18.27
CA VAL A 234 4.09 -10.81 -17.66
C VAL A 234 5.40 -10.39 -17.00
N LEU A 235 6.00 -11.26 -16.17
CA LEU A 235 7.28 -10.97 -15.52
C LEU A 235 8.41 -10.71 -16.53
N LEU A 236 8.48 -11.51 -17.60
CA LEU A 236 9.46 -11.32 -18.66
C LEU A 236 9.23 -10.03 -19.46
N ALA A 237 7.98 -9.73 -19.81
CA ALA A 237 7.59 -8.52 -20.53
C ALA A 237 7.90 -7.25 -19.71
N HIS A 238 7.57 -7.28 -18.42
CA HIS A 238 7.93 -6.23 -17.46
C HIS A 238 9.45 -6.02 -17.43
N ALA A 239 10.21 -7.07 -17.18
CA ALA A 239 11.66 -6.99 -17.03
C ALA A 239 12.36 -6.49 -18.30
N LYS A 240 11.89 -6.93 -19.48
CA LYS A 240 12.40 -6.47 -20.78
C LYS A 240 12.11 -4.98 -21.02
N ALA A 241 10.90 -4.51 -20.68
CA ALA A 241 10.57 -3.08 -20.78
C ALA A 241 11.42 -2.22 -19.83
N VAL A 242 11.66 -2.68 -18.60
CA VAL A 242 12.52 -2.00 -17.62
C VAL A 242 13.97 -1.95 -18.09
N ASP A 243 14.51 -3.04 -18.61
CA ASP A 243 15.87 -3.08 -19.15
C ASP A 243 16.08 -2.09 -20.29
N ILE A 244 15.12 -2.02 -21.22
CA ILE A 244 15.10 -1.02 -22.30
C ILE A 244 15.10 0.40 -21.71
N TYR A 245 14.19 0.69 -20.78
CA TYR A 245 14.07 2.00 -20.15
C TYR A 245 15.38 2.45 -19.49
N ARG A 246 15.98 1.58 -18.66
CA ARG A 246 17.21 1.87 -17.92
C ARG A 246 18.41 2.13 -18.83
N LYS A 247 18.56 1.30 -19.87
CA LYS A 247 19.69 1.40 -20.80
C LYS A 247 19.60 2.64 -21.70
N GLN A 248 18.40 3.01 -22.13
CA GLN A 248 18.24 3.97 -23.23
C GLN A 248 17.58 5.31 -22.81
N TYR A 249 16.69 5.32 -21.81
CA TYR A 249 15.78 6.47 -21.57
C TYR A 249 15.89 7.05 -20.16
N GLN A 250 16.19 6.25 -19.14
CA GLN A 250 16.14 6.67 -17.73
C GLN A 250 17.11 7.81 -17.42
N LYS A 251 18.34 7.73 -17.92
CA LYS A 251 19.37 8.76 -17.68
C LYS A 251 18.98 10.15 -18.22
N ALA A 252 18.21 10.18 -19.32
CA ALA A 252 17.79 11.43 -19.95
C ALA A 252 16.55 12.03 -19.27
N SER A 253 15.68 11.20 -18.69
CA SER A 253 14.40 11.61 -18.10
C SER A 253 14.47 11.87 -16.59
N ASP A 254 15.47 11.31 -15.89
CA ASP A 254 15.48 11.16 -14.42
C ASP A 254 14.18 10.49 -13.92
N GLY A 255 13.64 9.57 -14.72
CA GLY A 255 12.36 8.94 -14.45
C GLY A 255 12.50 7.60 -13.73
N LYS A 256 11.38 7.13 -13.18
CA LYS A 256 11.23 5.89 -12.44
C LYS A 256 10.26 4.95 -13.15
N ILE A 257 10.55 3.66 -13.13
CA ILE A 257 9.69 2.61 -13.68
C ILE A 257 9.47 1.48 -12.69
N SER A 258 8.26 0.92 -12.69
CA SER A 258 7.95 -0.29 -11.92
C SER A 258 6.76 -1.08 -12.50
N ILE A 259 6.29 -2.06 -11.76
CA ILE A 259 5.00 -2.75 -11.89
C ILE A 259 4.15 -2.45 -10.66
N VAL A 260 2.83 -2.55 -10.79
CA VAL A 260 1.90 -2.42 -9.65
C VAL A 260 1.36 -3.79 -9.27
N LEU A 261 1.51 -4.15 -8.00
CA LEU A 261 1.02 -5.40 -7.42
C LEU A 261 -0.19 -5.13 -6.54
N ASN A 262 -1.12 -6.08 -6.52
CA ASN A 262 -2.29 -6.05 -5.64
C ASN A 262 -2.39 -7.25 -4.73
N THR A 263 -2.83 -6.99 -3.50
CA THR A 263 -3.39 -8.02 -2.63
C THR A 263 -4.13 -7.39 -1.45
N ASP A 264 -4.91 -8.22 -0.77
CA ASP A 264 -5.38 -7.97 0.58
C ASP A 264 -4.41 -8.56 1.59
N TYR A 265 -4.16 -7.86 2.69
CA TYR A 265 -3.28 -8.40 3.73
C TYR A 265 -3.96 -9.55 4.48
N GLY A 266 -3.38 -10.75 4.39
CA GLY A 266 -3.79 -11.91 5.16
C GLY A 266 -3.27 -11.88 6.60
N PHE A 267 -4.16 -11.73 7.58
CA PHE A 267 -3.86 -11.94 8.99
C PHE A 267 -4.04 -13.42 9.34
N PRO A 268 -3.15 -14.06 10.12
CA PRO A 268 -3.45 -15.39 10.65
C PRO A 268 -4.72 -15.32 11.51
N ARG A 269 -5.64 -16.29 11.33
CA ARG A 269 -6.88 -16.40 12.09
C ARG A 269 -6.59 -16.46 13.58
N ASP A 270 -5.70 -17.37 14.00
CA ASP A 270 -5.08 -17.36 15.32
C ASP A 270 -3.57 -17.05 15.21
N PRO A 271 -3.10 -15.85 15.63
CA PRO A 271 -1.68 -15.50 15.58
C PRO A 271 -0.80 -16.32 16.54
N THR A 272 -1.39 -17.12 17.43
CA THR A 272 -0.66 -18.04 18.33
C THR A 272 -0.57 -19.47 17.78
N SER A 273 -1.34 -19.81 16.74
CA SER A 273 -1.22 -21.07 16.00
C SER A 273 -0.12 -20.96 14.95
N ILE A 274 0.86 -21.87 15.00
CA ILE A 274 1.92 -21.92 14.00
C ILE A 274 1.36 -22.28 12.62
N GLU A 275 0.31 -23.08 12.57
CA GLU A 275 -0.34 -23.52 11.34
C GLU A 275 -1.05 -22.36 10.64
N ASP A 276 -1.81 -21.53 11.37
CA ASP A 276 -2.46 -20.35 10.79
C ASP A 276 -1.44 -19.28 10.37
N VAL A 277 -0.35 -19.12 11.12
CA VAL A 277 0.78 -18.25 10.72
C VAL A 277 1.44 -18.73 9.43
N GLN A 278 1.69 -20.03 9.30
CA GLN A 278 2.23 -20.62 8.07
C GLN A 278 1.25 -20.50 6.90
N ALA A 279 -0.05 -20.69 7.14
CA ALA A 279 -1.09 -20.50 6.13
C ALA A 279 -1.15 -19.04 5.65
N ALA A 280 -1.05 -18.07 6.56
CA ALA A 280 -1.00 -16.64 6.21
C ALA A 280 0.24 -16.31 5.35
N GLN A 281 1.43 -16.83 5.72
CA GLN A 281 2.64 -16.63 4.90
C GLN A 281 2.50 -17.27 3.53
N LEU A 282 1.92 -18.46 3.43
CA LEU A 282 1.68 -19.12 2.16
C LEU A 282 0.68 -18.36 1.29
N TYR A 283 -0.38 -17.81 1.89
CA TYR A 283 -1.29 -16.90 1.20
C TYR A 283 -0.53 -15.70 0.63
N HIS A 284 0.34 -15.07 1.42
CA HIS A 284 1.20 -13.97 0.95
C HIS A 284 2.16 -14.41 -0.16
N ASP A 285 2.71 -15.63 -0.11
CA ASP A 285 3.59 -16.12 -1.18
C ASP A 285 2.85 -16.23 -2.51
N PHE A 286 1.59 -16.67 -2.52
CA PHE A 286 0.80 -16.80 -3.76
C PHE A 286 0.15 -15.48 -4.24
N HIS A 287 -0.14 -14.54 -3.34
CA HIS A 287 -0.80 -13.28 -3.71
C HIS A 287 0.16 -12.09 -3.82
N ILE A 288 1.28 -12.09 -3.08
CA ILE A 288 2.34 -11.08 -3.14
C ILE A 288 3.59 -11.67 -3.80
N GLY A 289 4.11 -12.74 -3.20
CA GLY A 289 5.40 -13.34 -3.55
C GLY A 289 5.49 -13.82 -5.00
N TRP A 290 4.38 -14.28 -5.59
CA TRP A 290 4.33 -14.78 -6.96
C TRP A 290 4.97 -13.81 -7.96
N PHE A 291 4.68 -12.51 -7.81
CA PHE A 291 5.30 -11.47 -8.62
C PHE A 291 6.40 -10.72 -7.85
N ALA A 292 6.27 -10.55 -6.54
CA ALA A 292 7.19 -9.73 -5.77
C ALA A 292 8.55 -10.41 -5.53
N ASP A 293 8.61 -11.71 -5.25
CA ASP A 293 9.89 -12.37 -4.97
C ASP A 293 10.83 -12.40 -6.21
N PRO A 294 10.34 -12.70 -7.44
CA PRO A 294 11.15 -12.57 -8.64
C PRO A 294 11.73 -11.16 -8.83
N ILE A 295 10.92 -10.12 -8.63
CA ILE A 295 11.30 -8.73 -8.91
C ILE A 295 12.17 -8.13 -7.81
N TYR A 296 11.78 -8.29 -6.53
CA TYR A 296 12.35 -7.53 -5.42
C TYR A 296 13.39 -8.33 -4.60
N LEU A 297 13.48 -9.65 -4.74
CA LEU A 297 14.38 -10.49 -3.92
C LEU A 297 15.36 -11.35 -4.73
N SER A 298 14.85 -12.37 -5.39
CA SER A 298 15.64 -13.56 -5.74
C SER A 298 15.88 -13.68 -7.24
N GLY A 299 15.00 -13.14 -8.08
CA GLY A 299 14.95 -13.48 -9.51
C GLY A 299 14.23 -14.80 -9.80
N ASP A 300 13.58 -15.41 -8.80
CA ASP A 300 12.80 -16.65 -8.95
C ASP A 300 11.57 -16.61 -8.04
N TYR A 301 10.63 -17.52 -8.27
CA TYR A 301 9.39 -17.62 -7.50
C TYR A 301 9.63 -18.02 -6.04
N PRO A 302 8.67 -17.77 -5.13
CA PRO A 302 8.74 -18.25 -3.76
C PRO A 302 8.98 -19.77 -3.69
N PRO A 303 9.86 -20.27 -2.80
CA PRO A 303 10.12 -21.70 -2.65
C PRO A 303 8.85 -22.51 -2.33
N SER A 304 7.94 -21.95 -1.54
CA SER A 304 6.65 -22.56 -1.18
C SER A 304 5.74 -22.78 -2.39
N MET A 305 5.72 -21.85 -3.35
CA MET A 305 5.01 -22.03 -4.62
C MET A 305 5.64 -23.16 -5.42
N ARG A 306 6.98 -23.18 -5.52
CA ARG A 306 7.69 -24.24 -6.25
C ARG A 306 7.45 -25.62 -5.65
N GLU A 307 7.44 -25.74 -4.33
CA GLU A 307 7.17 -26.98 -3.61
C GLU A 307 5.77 -27.51 -3.92
N ARG A 308 4.77 -26.62 -4.02
CA ARG A 308 3.37 -27.00 -4.29
C ARG A 308 3.07 -27.29 -5.76
N LEU A 309 3.62 -26.48 -6.66
CA LEU A 309 3.26 -26.51 -8.08
C LEU A 309 4.20 -27.37 -8.92
N GLY A 310 5.42 -27.65 -8.44
CA GLY A 310 6.40 -28.43 -9.18
C GLY A 310 6.70 -27.84 -10.56
N ASP A 311 6.42 -28.61 -11.60
CA ASP A 311 6.69 -28.25 -13.00
C ASP A 311 5.53 -27.48 -13.68
N VAL A 312 4.38 -27.34 -13.01
CA VAL A 312 3.29 -26.47 -13.47
C VAL A 312 3.73 -25.00 -13.46
N LEU A 313 4.47 -24.60 -12.44
CA LEU A 313 5.04 -23.26 -12.37
C LEU A 313 6.20 -23.18 -13.36
N PRO A 314 6.22 -22.23 -14.31
CA PRO A 314 7.34 -22.09 -15.23
C PRO A 314 8.67 -21.86 -14.51
N ARG A 315 9.80 -22.14 -15.17
CA ARG A 315 11.14 -21.90 -14.61
C ARG A 315 11.82 -20.80 -15.40
N PHE A 316 12.39 -19.82 -14.69
CA PHE A 316 13.28 -18.87 -15.31
C PHE A 316 14.58 -19.57 -15.74
N THR A 317 15.04 -19.27 -16.94
CA THR A 317 16.45 -19.42 -17.30
C THR A 317 17.31 -18.49 -16.44
N LYS A 318 18.64 -18.67 -16.47
CA LYS A 318 19.54 -17.81 -15.70
C LYS A 318 19.49 -16.36 -16.20
N GLU A 319 19.36 -16.20 -17.50
CA GLU A 319 19.29 -14.92 -18.19
C GLU A 319 18.00 -14.17 -17.83
N GLU A 320 16.87 -14.86 -17.85
CA GLU A 320 15.58 -14.29 -17.43
C GLU A 320 15.56 -13.95 -15.94
N SER A 321 16.09 -14.84 -15.09
CA SER A 321 16.19 -14.60 -13.65
C SER A 321 17.02 -13.35 -13.34
N PHE A 322 18.13 -13.17 -14.05
CA PHE A 322 18.97 -11.96 -13.94
C PHE A 322 18.24 -10.70 -14.43
N LEU A 323 17.45 -10.82 -15.50
CA LEU A 323 16.69 -9.70 -16.06
C LEU A 323 15.55 -9.24 -15.13
N VAL A 324 14.80 -10.19 -14.56
CA VAL A 324 13.65 -9.91 -13.68
C VAL A 324 14.11 -9.36 -12.33
N LYS A 325 15.20 -9.89 -11.77
CA LYS A 325 15.70 -9.44 -10.47
C LYS A 325 16.09 -7.97 -10.49
N GLY A 326 15.50 -7.18 -9.60
CA GLY A 326 15.79 -5.77 -9.43
C GLY A 326 15.14 -4.88 -10.49
N SER A 327 14.18 -5.36 -11.28
CA SER A 327 13.50 -4.61 -12.34
C SER A 327 12.48 -3.56 -11.84
N PHE A 328 12.80 -2.84 -10.77
CA PHE A 328 11.93 -1.82 -10.16
C PHE A 328 12.73 -0.61 -9.67
N ASP A 329 12.10 0.56 -9.67
CA ASP A 329 12.63 1.76 -8.98
C ASP A 329 11.79 2.16 -7.74
N PHE A 330 10.60 1.56 -7.59
CA PHE A 330 9.71 1.70 -6.43
C PHE A 330 8.79 0.48 -6.33
N TYR A 331 8.16 0.26 -5.18
CA TYR A 331 7.09 -0.73 -5.02
C TYR A 331 5.73 -0.08 -5.31
N GLY A 332 5.06 -0.47 -6.39
CA GLY A 332 3.71 -0.04 -6.71
C GLY A 332 2.68 -0.93 -6.02
N LEU A 333 1.79 -0.34 -5.23
CA LEU A 333 0.86 -1.06 -4.36
C LEU A 333 -0.59 -0.64 -4.60
N ASN A 334 -1.42 -1.59 -5.01
CA ASN A 334 -2.87 -1.50 -4.90
C ASN A 334 -3.35 -2.35 -3.72
N THR A 335 -4.13 -1.77 -2.81
CA THR A 335 -4.67 -2.54 -1.69
C THR A 335 -5.94 -1.89 -1.14
N TYR A 336 -6.86 -2.73 -0.69
CA TYR A 336 -8.22 -2.32 -0.38
C TYR A 336 -8.74 -2.97 0.90
N SER A 337 -8.44 -4.25 1.13
CA SER A 337 -9.05 -5.02 2.21
C SER A 337 -8.01 -5.79 3.03
N GLY A 338 -8.48 -6.58 3.99
CA GLY A 338 -7.71 -7.55 4.77
C GLY A 338 -8.55 -8.79 5.04
N LYS A 339 -7.89 -9.94 5.20
CA LYS A 339 -8.56 -11.23 5.39
C LYS A 339 -8.02 -11.97 6.60
N TYR A 340 -8.83 -12.83 7.22
CA TYR A 340 -8.31 -13.86 8.11
C TYR A 340 -7.99 -15.11 7.31
N ILE A 341 -6.79 -15.64 7.53
CA ILE A 341 -6.26 -16.81 6.86
C ILE A 341 -6.12 -17.93 7.87
N THR A 342 -6.59 -19.11 7.52
CA THR A 342 -6.49 -20.30 8.37
C THR A 342 -5.91 -21.49 7.62
N SER A 343 -5.24 -22.34 8.38
CA SER A 343 -4.79 -23.66 7.96
C SER A 343 -5.93 -24.65 7.74
N ASN A 344 -7.15 -24.34 8.21
CA ASN A 344 -8.32 -25.18 8.03
C ASN A 344 -8.75 -25.23 6.55
N THR A 345 -8.41 -26.34 5.89
CA THR A 345 -8.69 -26.54 4.46
C THR A 345 -10.16 -26.78 4.13
N SER A 346 -11.04 -26.96 5.13
CA SER A 346 -12.50 -27.01 4.89
C SER A 346 -13.10 -25.65 4.53
N LEU A 347 -12.36 -24.56 4.77
CA LEU A 347 -12.71 -23.18 4.42
C LEU A 347 -11.97 -22.70 3.16
N LEU A 348 -11.49 -23.63 2.33
CA LEU A 348 -11.04 -23.29 0.98
C LEU A 348 -12.27 -23.04 0.12
N GLU A 349 -12.46 -21.81 -0.34
CA GLU A 349 -13.48 -21.47 -1.32
C GLU A 349 -12.87 -21.49 -2.74
N GLY A 350 -13.38 -22.37 -3.61
CA GLY A 350 -12.94 -22.42 -5.01
C GLY A 350 -11.46 -22.79 -5.20
N TRP A 351 -10.81 -22.16 -6.19
CA TRP A 351 -9.42 -22.41 -6.62
C TRP A 351 -8.35 -21.76 -5.72
N GLN A 352 -8.66 -21.51 -4.45
CA GLN A 352 -7.69 -21.07 -3.46
C GLN A 352 -6.76 -22.24 -3.13
N GLU A 353 -5.74 -22.49 -3.96
CA GLU A 353 -4.89 -23.71 -3.89
C GLU A 353 -4.07 -23.83 -2.58
N CYS A 354 -4.12 -22.82 -1.71
CA CYS A 354 -3.02 -22.54 -0.78
C CYS A 354 -3.43 -22.38 0.68
N ALA A 355 -4.49 -21.64 1.00
CA ALA A 355 -4.89 -21.40 2.39
C ALA A 355 -6.40 -21.11 2.50
N GLY A 356 -7.01 -21.53 3.61
CA GLY A 356 -8.42 -21.28 3.89
C GLY A 356 -8.64 -19.79 4.14
N LEU A 357 -9.69 -19.25 3.53
CA LEU A 357 -10.16 -17.90 3.85
C LEU A 357 -11.28 -18.04 4.87
N ASP A 358 -11.11 -17.36 5.99
CA ASP A 358 -12.22 -17.17 6.90
C ASP A 358 -12.67 -15.71 6.84
N PRO A 359 -13.83 -15.43 6.23
CA PRO A 359 -14.34 -14.07 6.20
C PRO A 359 -14.72 -13.58 7.61
N SER A 360 -14.81 -14.46 8.62
CA SER A 360 -15.33 -14.11 9.94
C SER A 360 -14.69 -14.83 11.14
N LEU A 361 -14.26 -14.09 12.16
CA LEU A 361 -13.99 -14.68 13.47
C LEU A 361 -15.31 -14.86 14.21
N ASP A 362 -15.75 -16.12 14.39
CA ASP A 362 -16.95 -16.49 15.13
C ASP A 362 -18.24 -15.82 14.58
N GLY A 363 -18.34 -15.77 13.25
CA GLY A 363 -19.49 -15.16 12.56
C GLY A 363 -19.45 -13.63 12.49
N LYS A 364 -18.36 -12.98 12.93
CA LYS A 364 -18.15 -11.53 12.77
C LYS A 364 -17.12 -11.24 11.68
N PRO A 365 -17.50 -10.51 10.62
CA PRO A 365 -16.56 -10.05 9.60
C PRO A 365 -15.39 -9.27 10.19
N ILE A 366 -14.22 -9.34 9.55
CA ILE A 366 -13.02 -8.58 9.96
C ILE A 366 -13.20 -7.06 9.89
N GLY A 367 -14.14 -6.58 9.08
CA GLY A 367 -14.51 -5.18 8.93
C GLY A 367 -15.89 -5.01 8.26
N PRO A 368 -16.43 -3.78 8.22
CA PRO A 368 -17.63 -3.46 7.47
C PRO A 368 -17.52 -3.84 5.99
N THR A 369 -18.64 -4.20 5.37
CA THR A 369 -18.71 -4.58 3.95
C THR A 369 -18.79 -3.35 3.06
N ALA A 370 -18.12 -3.39 1.92
CA ALA A 370 -18.40 -2.48 0.81
C ALA A 370 -19.51 -3.04 -0.09
N ASP A 371 -19.76 -2.41 -1.24
CA ASP A 371 -20.73 -2.96 -2.20
C ASP A 371 -20.18 -4.18 -2.95
N SER A 372 -18.86 -4.22 -3.15
CA SER A 372 -18.15 -5.38 -3.68
C SER A 372 -18.00 -6.47 -2.61
N ASP A 373 -18.42 -7.70 -2.91
CA ASP A 373 -18.39 -8.84 -1.98
C ASP A 373 -16.99 -9.19 -1.45
N TRP A 374 -15.95 -8.88 -2.23
CA TRP A 374 -14.56 -9.16 -1.88
C TRP A 374 -13.93 -8.10 -0.95
N LEU A 375 -14.53 -6.91 -0.84
CA LEU A 375 -13.93 -5.75 -0.17
C LEU A 375 -14.55 -5.54 1.23
N LEU A 376 -13.71 -5.68 2.25
CA LEU A 376 -14.01 -5.34 3.64
C LEU A 376 -13.16 -4.16 4.08
N VAL A 377 -13.76 -3.23 4.81
CA VAL A 377 -13.08 -2.02 5.31
C VAL A 377 -12.22 -2.38 6.52
N VAL A 378 -10.92 -2.59 6.28
CA VAL A 378 -9.93 -3.01 7.27
C VAL A 378 -8.68 -2.10 7.21
N PRO A 379 -8.73 -0.84 7.68
CA PRO A 379 -7.62 0.11 7.53
C PRO A 379 -6.27 -0.41 8.04
N ARG A 380 -6.28 -1.18 9.15
CA ARG A 380 -5.06 -1.78 9.72
C ARG A 380 -4.34 -2.74 8.77
N ALA A 381 -5.03 -3.29 7.76
CA ALA A 381 -4.46 -4.16 6.74
C ALA A 381 -3.44 -3.40 5.88
N LEU A 382 -3.76 -2.16 5.48
CA LEU A 382 -2.84 -1.33 4.69
C LEU A 382 -1.53 -1.09 5.47
N ARG A 383 -1.60 -0.73 6.76
CA ARG A 383 -0.39 -0.58 7.58
C ARG A 383 0.39 -1.89 7.67
N ALA A 384 -0.28 -3.00 7.94
CA ALA A 384 0.38 -4.30 8.05
C ALA A 384 1.09 -4.70 6.73
N TYR A 385 0.47 -4.42 5.59
CA TYR A 385 1.06 -4.65 4.29
C TYR A 385 2.29 -3.74 4.04
N LEU A 386 2.18 -2.44 4.31
CA LEU A 386 3.32 -1.52 4.17
C LEU A 386 4.52 -1.96 5.02
N VAL A 387 4.27 -2.40 6.25
CA VAL A 387 5.31 -2.93 7.16
C VAL A 387 5.90 -4.23 6.61
N TYR A 388 5.07 -5.13 6.10
CA TYR A 388 5.52 -6.38 5.48
C TYR A 388 6.42 -6.12 4.28
N VAL A 389 6.00 -5.23 3.37
CA VAL A 389 6.78 -4.86 2.18
C VAL A 389 8.11 -4.24 2.58
N GLN A 390 8.10 -3.30 3.53
CA GLN A 390 9.32 -2.66 3.98
C GLN A 390 10.31 -3.68 4.59
N ASN A 391 9.82 -4.57 5.45
CA ASN A 391 10.67 -5.55 6.14
C ASN A 391 11.17 -6.67 5.23
N ARG A 392 10.37 -7.12 4.27
CA ARG A 392 10.73 -8.22 3.38
C ARG A 392 11.55 -7.74 2.19
N TYR A 393 11.10 -6.67 1.53
CA TYR A 393 11.61 -6.22 0.23
C TYR A 393 12.47 -4.97 0.31
N SER A 394 12.29 -4.14 1.34
CA SER A 394 13.05 -2.87 1.55
C SER A 394 13.21 -2.04 0.26
N PRO A 395 12.12 -1.71 -0.45
CA PRO A 395 12.19 -1.23 -1.84
C PRO A 395 12.72 0.22 -1.99
N GLY A 396 13.03 0.92 -0.89
CA GLY A 396 13.52 2.31 -0.91
C GLY A 396 12.45 3.36 -1.20
N ALA A 397 11.38 3.00 -1.92
CA ALA A 397 10.19 3.81 -2.13
C ALA A 397 8.96 2.93 -2.34
N ILE A 398 7.81 3.35 -1.80
CA ILE A 398 6.50 2.72 -1.97
C ILE A 398 5.52 3.78 -2.47
N ILE A 399 4.78 3.46 -3.53
CA ILE A 399 3.67 4.31 -4.00
C ILE A 399 2.39 3.49 -3.88
N ILE A 400 1.43 3.98 -3.11
CA ILE A 400 0.08 3.40 -3.07
C ILE A 400 -0.65 3.91 -4.31
N THR A 401 -0.73 3.08 -5.33
CA THR A 401 -1.18 3.44 -6.68
C THR A 401 -2.68 3.32 -6.89
N GLU A 402 -3.37 2.56 -6.04
CA GLU A 402 -4.83 2.54 -5.86
C GLU A 402 -5.18 2.22 -4.40
N ASN A 403 -6.16 2.95 -3.87
CA ASN A 403 -6.89 2.61 -2.65
C ASN A 403 -8.26 3.30 -2.72
N GLY A 404 -9.35 2.60 -2.42
CA GLY A 404 -10.71 3.14 -2.54
C GLY A 404 -11.79 2.22 -2.01
N VAL A 405 -13.05 2.66 -2.07
CA VAL A 405 -14.21 1.83 -1.68
C VAL A 405 -15.45 2.21 -2.48
N ASP A 406 -16.25 1.21 -2.83
CA ASP A 406 -17.61 1.35 -3.33
C ASP A 406 -18.62 1.34 -2.18
N VAL A 407 -19.47 2.35 -2.12
CA VAL A 407 -20.43 2.51 -1.01
C VAL A 407 -21.59 1.53 -1.23
N PRO A 408 -21.98 0.73 -0.20
CA PRO A 408 -23.05 -0.26 -0.33
C PRO A 408 -24.35 0.33 -0.91
N GLY A 409 -24.80 -0.20 -2.05
CA GLY A 409 -26.02 0.20 -2.74
C GLY A 409 -26.04 1.62 -3.34
N GLU A 410 -24.88 2.26 -3.54
CA GLU A 410 -24.78 3.64 -4.03
C GLU A 410 -25.43 3.87 -5.40
N ASP A 411 -25.43 2.86 -6.28
CA ASP A 411 -26.06 2.91 -7.61
C ASP A 411 -27.59 3.03 -7.55
N LEU A 412 -28.19 2.60 -6.43
CA LEU A 412 -29.63 2.67 -6.18
C LEU A 412 -30.04 3.88 -5.31
N MET A 413 -29.08 4.64 -4.79
CA MET A 413 -29.36 5.78 -3.93
C MET A 413 -29.90 6.99 -4.71
N PRO A 414 -30.79 7.80 -4.09
CA PRO A 414 -31.07 9.14 -4.60
C PRO A 414 -29.78 9.96 -4.71
N LEU A 415 -29.66 10.78 -5.77
CA LEU A 415 -28.45 11.56 -6.05
C LEU A 415 -27.91 12.30 -4.83
N ALA A 416 -28.77 12.97 -4.06
CA ALA A 416 -28.34 13.71 -2.87
C ALA A 416 -27.65 12.83 -1.81
N GLN A 417 -28.05 11.55 -1.67
CA GLN A 417 -27.40 10.60 -0.77
C GLN A 417 -26.10 10.06 -1.36
N ALA A 418 -26.08 9.73 -2.66
CA ALA A 418 -24.86 9.29 -3.34
C ALA A 418 -23.75 10.37 -3.33
N LEU A 419 -24.12 11.66 -3.35
CA LEU A 419 -23.17 12.76 -3.22
C LEU A 419 -22.67 12.99 -1.79
N ASP A 420 -23.43 12.59 -0.76
CA ASP A 420 -23.05 12.69 0.66
C ASP A 420 -22.39 11.38 1.15
N ASP A 421 -21.35 10.95 0.45
CA ASP A 421 -20.66 9.67 0.62
C ASP A 421 -19.71 9.62 1.82
N THR A 422 -20.22 9.97 3.01
CA THR A 422 -19.45 9.97 4.27
C THR A 422 -18.77 8.64 4.59
N TYR A 423 -19.34 7.51 4.15
CA TYR A 423 -18.71 6.19 4.26
C TYR A 423 -17.36 6.11 3.53
N ARG A 424 -17.30 6.66 2.31
CA ARG A 424 -16.06 6.75 1.52
C ARG A 424 -15.09 7.77 2.12
N VAL A 425 -15.59 8.88 2.66
CA VAL A 425 -14.76 9.83 3.41
C VAL A 425 -14.07 9.14 4.59
N ASP A 426 -14.81 8.37 5.38
CA ASP A 426 -14.29 7.67 6.56
C ASP A 426 -13.28 6.57 6.17
N TYR A 427 -13.52 5.88 5.06
CA TYR A 427 -12.56 4.94 4.47
C TYR A 427 -11.23 5.64 4.16
N PHE A 428 -11.24 6.70 3.36
CA PHE A 428 -10.02 7.43 2.98
C PHE A 428 -9.30 7.99 4.20
N ARG A 429 -10.03 8.63 5.13
CA ARG A 429 -9.47 9.20 6.36
C ARG A 429 -8.71 8.14 7.16
N THR A 430 -9.35 7.00 7.40
CA THR A 430 -8.77 5.94 8.23
C THR A 430 -7.62 5.20 7.54
N TYR A 431 -7.69 4.97 6.22
CA TYR A 431 -6.59 4.33 5.48
C TYR A 431 -5.36 5.25 5.36
N ILE A 432 -5.54 6.52 5.00
CA ILE A 432 -4.41 7.48 4.89
C ILE A 432 -3.78 7.72 6.26
N GLU A 433 -4.55 7.69 7.34
CA GLU A 433 -4.00 7.70 8.70
C GLU A 433 -3.07 6.49 8.95
N GLN A 434 -3.46 5.29 8.50
CA GLN A 434 -2.62 4.09 8.63
C GLN A 434 -1.32 4.19 7.83
N VAL A 435 -1.32 4.89 6.68
CA VAL A 435 -0.11 5.26 5.94
C VAL A 435 0.79 6.16 6.78
N ALA A 436 0.24 7.23 7.36
CA ALA A 436 0.99 8.13 8.24
C ALA A 436 1.60 7.37 9.42
N LEU A 437 0.86 6.44 10.04
CA LEU A 437 1.37 5.60 11.12
C LEU A 437 2.48 4.64 10.66
N ALA A 438 2.40 4.07 9.45
CA ALA A 438 3.44 3.22 8.89
C ALA A 438 4.73 4.01 8.62
N VAL A 439 4.62 5.21 8.06
CA VAL A 439 5.76 6.11 7.85
C VAL A 439 6.39 6.49 9.19
N LYS A 440 5.59 6.98 10.14
CA LYS A 440 6.06 7.52 11.43
C LYS A 440 6.69 6.46 12.32
N PHE A 441 6.08 5.28 12.42
CA PHE A 441 6.48 4.26 13.41
C PHE A 441 7.17 3.03 12.83
N SER A 442 7.21 2.88 11.51
CA SER A 442 7.79 1.70 10.86
C SER A 442 8.73 2.06 9.71
N ALA A 443 9.04 3.35 9.53
CA ALA A 443 9.94 3.85 8.50
C ALA A 443 9.62 3.33 7.09
N ALA A 444 8.34 3.06 6.80
CA ALA A 444 7.91 2.69 5.46
C ALA A 444 8.12 3.89 4.52
N PRO A 445 8.88 3.77 3.42
CA PRO A 445 9.24 4.89 2.56
C PRO A 445 8.11 5.19 1.57
N VAL A 446 6.93 5.52 2.08
CA VAL A 446 5.76 5.84 1.24
C VAL A 446 5.92 7.23 0.66
N THR A 447 5.96 7.33 -0.66
CA THR A 447 6.19 8.60 -1.41
C THR A 447 4.98 9.04 -2.23
N GLY A 448 3.89 8.29 -2.21
CA GLY A 448 2.67 8.68 -2.93
C GLY A 448 1.44 7.88 -2.53
N TYR A 449 0.27 8.49 -2.74
CA TYR A 449 -1.04 7.91 -2.47
C TYR A 449 -2.03 8.34 -3.56
N PHE A 450 -2.68 7.36 -4.17
CA PHE A 450 -3.63 7.56 -5.27
C PHE A 450 -5.00 6.97 -4.91
N ALA A 451 -6.01 7.83 -4.91
CA ALA A 451 -7.39 7.41 -4.70
C ALA A 451 -7.93 6.65 -5.94
N TRP A 452 -8.43 5.44 -5.73
CA TRP A 452 -9.29 4.74 -6.69
C TRP A 452 -10.75 5.11 -6.37
N SER A 453 -11.40 5.95 -7.15
CA SER A 453 -10.99 6.55 -8.43
C SER A 453 -11.39 8.01 -8.53
N LEU A 454 -10.90 8.72 -9.56
CA LEU A 454 -11.35 10.08 -9.85
C LEU A 454 -12.86 10.14 -10.15
N LEU A 455 -13.35 9.20 -10.96
CA LEU A 455 -14.70 9.13 -11.50
C LEU A 455 -15.34 7.78 -11.14
N ASP A 456 -16.64 7.76 -10.88
CA ASP A 456 -17.41 6.52 -11.02
C ASP A 456 -17.20 6.02 -12.45
N ASN A 457 -16.97 4.72 -12.66
CA ASN A 457 -16.53 4.21 -13.96
C ASN A 457 -17.04 2.79 -14.21
N PHE A 458 -16.63 2.18 -15.33
CA PHE A 458 -16.94 0.79 -15.65
C PHE A 458 -16.05 -0.18 -14.84
N GLU A 459 -16.61 -0.84 -13.82
CA GLU A 459 -15.92 -1.77 -12.92
C GLU A 459 -16.01 -3.21 -13.45
N TRP A 460 -15.39 -3.43 -14.61
CA TRP A 460 -15.10 -4.77 -15.15
C TRP A 460 -16.33 -5.70 -15.26
N ALA A 461 -16.32 -6.86 -14.58
CA ALA A 461 -17.42 -7.81 -14.61
C ALA A 461 -18.71 -7.26 -13.96
N ASP A 462 -18.60 -6.28 -13.06
CA ASP A 462 -19.72 -5.67 -12.35
C ASP A 462 -20.36 -4.49 -13.11
N GLY A 463 -19.82 -4.14 -14.28
CA GLY A 463 -20.34 -3.06 -15.12
C GLY A 463 -20.32 -1.72 -14.37
N TYR A 464 -21.43 -0.99 -14.40
CA TYR A 464 -21.57 0.32 -13.76
C TYR A 464 -22.25 0.26 -12.38
N SER A 465 -22.44 -0.94 -11.83
CA SER A 465 -23.11 -1.12 -10.53
C SER A 465 -22.22 -0.70 -9.36
N LYS A 466 -20.90 -0.89 -9.45
CA LYS A 466 -19.94 -0.50 -8.40
C LYS A 466 -19.41 0.90 -8.66
N ARG A 467 -19.57 1.78 -7.67
CA ARG A 467 -19.19 3.19 -7.75
C ARG A 467 -17.99 3.47 -6.86
N PHE A 468 -16.78 3.51 -7.43
CA PHE A 468 -15.56 3.83 -6.67
C PHE A 468 -15.20 5.31 -6.66
N GLY A 469 -15.84 6.13 -7.50
CA GLY A 469 -15.43 7.48 -7.76
C GLY A 469 -15.63 8.43 -6.60
N ILE A 470 -14.68 9.36 -6.42
CA ILE A 470 -14.90 10.59 -5.63
C ILE A 470 -15.73 11.64 -6.40
N THR A 471 -15.97 11.39 -7.69
CA THR A 471 -16.86 12.18 -8.55
C THR A 471 -17.97 11.29 -9.10
N PHE A 472 -19.21 11.66 -8.83
CA PHE A 472 -20.37 10.98 -9.38
C PHE A 472 -20.46 11.19 -10.89
N ILE A 473 -20.76 10.12 -11.63
CA ILE A 473 -21.08 10.17 -13.05
C ILE A 473 -22.55 9.81 -13.26
N ASN A 474 -23.27 10.74 -13.89
CA ASN A 474 -24.54 10.43 -14.53
C ASN A 474 -24.25 9.77 -15.88
N TYR A 475 -24.27 8.44 -15.95
CA TYR A 475 -23.94 7.71 -17.19
C TYR A 475 -24.85 8.03 -18.39
N THR A 476 -26.04 8.62 -18.16
CA THR A 476 -26.94 9.05 -19.25
C THR A 476 -26.54 10.42 -19.82
N THR A 477 -26.27 11.40 -18.95
CA THR A 477 -25.97 12.78 -19.37
C THR A 477 -24.48 13.06 -19.48
N GLN A 478 -23.65 12.16 -18.96
CA GLN A 478 -22.20 12.31 -18.79
C GLN A 478 -21.84 13.49 -17.88
N GLU A 479 -22.76 13.94 -17.03
CA GLU A 479 -22.51 14.98 -16.03
C GLU A 479 -21.66 14.43 -14.88
N ARG A 480 -20.66 15.23 -14.46
CA ARG A 480 -19.76 14.96 -13.35
C ARG A 480 -20.15 15.83 -12.16
N THR A 481 -20.38 15.24 -10.99
CA THR A 481 -20.68 15.98 -9.76
C THR A 481 -19.74 15.56 -8.62
N PRO A 482 -18.97 16.47 -8.00
CA PRO A 482 -18.11 16.13 -6.87
C PRO A 482 -18.90 15.56 -5.69
N LYS A 483 -18.43 14.47 -5.09
CA LYS A 483 -19.00 13.91 -3.85
C LYS A 483 -18.36 14.52 -2.61
N ALA A 484 -18.86 14.20 -1.41
CA ALA A 484 -18.30 14.64 -0.14
C ALA A 484 -16.85 14.18 0.04
N SER A 485 -16.48 13.02 -0.48
CA SER A 485 -15.11 12.49 -0.54
C SER A 485 -14.15 13.37 -1.33
N ALA A 486 -14.54 13.88 -2.51
CA ALA A 486 -13.74 14.86 -3.24
C ALA A 486 -13.54 16.15 -2.42
N ASN A 487 -14.61 16.66 -1.81
CA ASN A 487 -14.53 17.85 -0.97
C ASN A 487 -13.65 17.66 0.28
N TRP A 488 -13.63 16.45 0.84
CA TRP A 488 -12.74 16.09 1.96
C TRP A 488 -11.27 16.12 1.54
N PHE A 489 -10.90 15.57 0.38
CA PHE A 489 -9.54 15.69 -0.17
C PHE A 489 -9.13 17.15 -0.35
N THR A 490 -9.99 17.99 -0.94
CA THR A 490 -9.73 19.43 -1.07
C THR A 490 -9.55 20.11 0.30
N GLY A 491 -10.29 19.67 1.32
CA GLY A 491 -10.10 20.11 2.71
C GLY A 491 -8.74 19.69 3.28
N LEU A 492 -8.35 18.43 3.07
CA LEU A 492 -7.06 17.88 3.52
C LEU A 492 -5.89 18.62 2.85
N PHE A 493 -5.93 18.83 1.54
CA PHE A 493 -4.85 19.50 0.81
C PHE A 493 -4.68 20.97 1.22
N ARG A 494 -5.78 21.67 1.53
CA ARG A 494 -5.70 23.01 2.14
C ARG A 494 -4.98 23.00 3.49
N LYS A 495 -5.20 21.97 4.33
CA LYS A 495 -4.47 21.80 5.60
C LYS A 495 -2.98 21.51 5.35
N LEU A 496 -2.65 20.63 4.40
CA LEU A 496 -1.26 20.32 4.03
C LEU A 496 -0.52 21.57 3.53
N ALA A 497 -1.12 22.32 2.60
CA ALA A 497 -0.53 23.56 2.07
C ALA A 497 -0.31 24.60 3.19
N SER A 498 -1.27 24.74 4.10
CA SER A 498 -1.14 25.66 5.24
C SER A 498 0.01 25.26 6.17
N ALA A 499 0.17 23.96 6.45
CA ALA A 499 1.26 23.45 7.27
C ALA A 499 2.64 23.63 6.61
N GLN A 500 2.73 23.42 5.30
CA GLN A 500 3.96 23.64 4.53
C GLN A 500 4.35 25.13 4.49
N ALA A 501 3.40 26.04 4.30
CA ALA A 501 3.63 27.48 4.31
C ALA A 501 4.12 28.00 5.68
N ALA A 502 3.54 27.49 6.78
CA ALA A 502 3.97 27.82 8.13
C ALA A 502 5.44 27.40 8.38
N LYS A 503 5.85 26.22 7.89
CA LYS A 503 7.23 25.75 7.98
C LYS A 503 8.20 26.59 7.16
N SER A 504 7.83 26.96 5.92
CA SER A 504 8.67 27.83 5.07
C SER A 504 8.93 29.18 5.72
N THR A 505 7.92 29.75 6.40
CA THR A 505 8.07 31.02 7.15
C THR A 505 9.04 30.88 8.32
N LEU A 506 8.95 29.78 9.08
CA LEU A 506 9.90 29.47 10.17
C LEU A 506 11.34 29.27 9.65
N VAL A 507 11.52 28.57 8.53
CA VAL A 507 12.85 28.33 7.93
C VAL A 507 13.47 29.63 7.39
N SER A 508 12.66 30.50 6.76
CA SER A 508 13.13 31.82 6.28
C SER A 508 13.60 32.75 7.41
N SER A 509 13.01 32.60 8.61
CA SER A 509 13.46 33.31 9.82
C SER A 509 14.69 32.69 10.49
N ALA A 510 15.07 31.46 10.11
CA ALA A 510 16.21 30.73 10.67
C ALA A 510 17.48 30.82 9.81
N SER A 511 17.40 31.35 8.58
CA SER A 511 18.52 31.42 7.63
C SER A 511 19.48 32.63 7.80
N GLU A 512 19.34 33.45 8.85
CA GLU A 512 20.29 34.52 9.20
C GLU A 512 21.02 34.28 10.54
N VAL A 513 21.59 33.10 10.76
CA VAL A 513 22.52 32.90 11.91
C VAL A 513 23.80 32.19 11.46
N HIS A 514 24.83 33.00 11.18
CA HIS A 514 26.21 32.51 11.05
C HIS A 514 26.85 32.21 12.42
N ARG A 515 27.89 31.37 12.36
CA ARG A 515 28.45 30.48 13.39
C ARG A 515 29.32 31.13 14.48
N SER A 516 29.19 32.43 14.77
CA SER A 516 29.95 33.08 15.86
C SER A 516 29.10 33.49 17.07
N ASP A 517 27.78 33.52 16.95
CA ASP A 517 26.92 34.13 17.97
C ASP A 517 25.73 33.24 18.31
N ASN A 518 25.99 32.00 18.74
CA ASN A 518 24.99 31.27 19.51
C ASN A 518 25.28 31.46 21.02
N PRO A 519 24.76 32.54 21.65
CA PRO A 519 24.99 32.82 23.07
C PRO A 519 24.50 31.69 23.98
N SER A 520 23.62 30.79 23.50
CA SER A 520 23.06 29.69 24.30
C SER A 520 24.02 28.52 24.56
N LEU A 521 25.18 28.46 23.87
CA LEU A 521 26.16 27.38 24.02
C LEU A 521 27.56 27.87 24.44
N GLN A 522 27.80 29.19 24.54
CA GLN A 522 29.12 29.78 24.81
C GLN A 522 29.71 29.38 26.17
N CYS A 523 28.88 28.99 27.14
CA CYS A 523 29.35 28.56 28.45
C CYS A 523 29.78 27.08 28.50
N LEU A 524 29.46 26.28 27.47
CA LEU A 524 29.77 24.85 27.45
C LEU A 524 31.24 24.63 27.10
N ARG A 525 31.90 23.73 27.83
CA ARG A 525 33.33 23.44 27.64
C ARG A 525 33.53 22.48 26.45
N PRO A 526 34.32 22.84 25.43
CA PRO A 526 34.64 21.93 24.35
C PRO A 526 35.46 20.74 24.86
N GLU A 527 34.99 19.53 24.58
CA GLU A 527 35.70 18.29 24.90
C GLU A 527 36.47 17.81 23.67
N ALA A 528 37.78 18.03 23.63
CA ALA A 528 38.62 17.79 22.45
C ALA A 528 38.57 16.34 21.95
N ALA A 529 38.41 15.37 22.87
CA ALA A 529 38.26 13.96 22.51
C ALA A 529 36.86 13.61 21.95
N GLY A 530 35.87 14.49 22.16
CA GLY A 530 34.47 14.32 21.79
C GLY A 530 33.59 13.81 22.94
N CYS A 531 32.28 14.03 22.84
CA CYS A 531 31.31 13.69 23.90
C CYS A 531 31.36 12.22 24.30
N GLY A 532 31.67 11.34 23.35
CA GLY A 532 31.78 9.88 23.52
C GLY A 532 32.75 9.41 24.61
N TRP A 533 33.65 10.27 25.10
CA TRP A 533 34.63 9.96 26.14
C TRP A 533 34.19 10.35 27.55
N LEU A 534 33.16 11.19 27.66
CA LEU A 534 32.63 11.59 28.96
C LEU A 534 31.85 10.41 29.58
N ARG A 535 32.13 10.16 30.85
CA ARG A 535 31.51 9.08 31.65
C ARG A 535 30.79 9.61 32.88
N ASP A 536 30.87 10.91 33.11
CA ASP A 536 30.23 11.61 34.22
C ASP A 536 29.11 12.53 33.69
N LYS A 537 27.97 12.54 34.40
CA LYS A 537 26.78 13.30 34.00
C LYS A 537 27.05 14.80 34.00
N ALA A 538 27.69 15.33 35.04
CA ALA A 538 27.94 16.76 35.15
C ALA A 538 28.93 17.23 34.07
N ALA A 539 29.99 16.45 33.83
CA ALA A 539 30.94 16.71 32.75
C ALA A 539 30.24 16.70 31.38
N CYS A 540 29.44 15.68 31.09
CA CYS A 540 28.65 15.59 29.86
C CYS A 540 27.73 16.81 29.67
N LEU A 541 26.97 17.18 30.70
CA LEU A 541 26.00 18.28 30.60
C LEU A 541 26.62 19.68 30.64
N SER A 542 27.92 19.78 30.91
CA SER A 542 28.69 21.03 30.85
C SER A 542 29.52 21.17 29.59
N SER A 543 29.38 20.26 28.62
CA SER A 543 30.29 20.15 27.47
C SER A 543 29.61 20.15 26.10
N LEU A 544 30.41 20.47 25.09
CA LEU A 544 30.10 20.26 23.68
C LEU A 544 31.20 19.41 23.02
N ASP A 545 30.91 18.78 21.90
CA ASP A 545 31.89 17.98 21.17
C ASP A 545 32.96 18.88 20.55
N GLY A 546 34.19 18.80 21.05
CA GLY A 546 35.30 19.68 20.65
C GLY A 546 35.97 19.31 19.32
N ARG A 547 35.48 18.28 18.60
CA ARG A 547 36.03 17.87 17.30
C ARG A 547 35.49 18.78 16.19
N GLU A 548 35.87 20.05 16.21
CA GLU A 548 35.32 21.09 15.34
C GLU A 548 35.27 20.68 13.85
N GLY A 549 34.12 20.91 13.20
CA GLY A 549 33.92 20.56 11.79
C GLY A 549 33.78 19.06 11.49
N TYR A 550 33.98 18.18 12.47
CA TYR A 550 33.80 16.74 12.29
C TYR A 550 32.33 16.39 12.03
N LYS A 551 32.12 15.50 11.07
CA LYS A 551 30.84 14.87 10.75
C LYS A 551 31.01 13.36 10.75
N SER A 552 29.93 12.64 11.01
CA SER A 552 29.89 11.18 10.89
C SER A 552 28.59 10.80 10.20
N HIS A 553 28.67 10.08 9.07
CA HIS A 553 27.50 9.70 8.26
C HIS A 553 26.61 10.92 7.91
N ASP A 554 27.25 12.01 7.47
CA ASP A 554 26.65 13.33 7.17
C ASP A 554 25.97 14.08 8.33
N LEU A 555 25.87 13.45 9.50
CA LEU A 555 25.39 14.07 10.74
C LEU A 555 26.46 14.96 11.35
N LYS A 556 26.02 16.08 11.94
CA LYS A 556 26.91 17.02 12.63
C LYS A 556 27.37 16.40 13.94
N VAL A 557 28.68 16.46 14.17
CA VAL A 557 29.29 15.97 15.42
C VAL A 557 30.03 17.10 16.10
N GLY A 558 30.97 17.72 15.40
CA GLY A 558 31.79 18.81 15.92
C GLY A 558 30.98 20.07 16.24
N GLY A 559 31.09 20.53 17.48
CA GLY A 559 30.40 21.72 17.97
C GLY A 559 28.99 21.48 18.49
N GLU A 560 28.53 20.22 18.54
CA GLU A 560 27.22 19.87 19.10
C GLU A 560 27.26 19.78 20.64
N PRO A 561 26.21 20.21 21.36
CA PRO A 561 26.12 19.97 22.79
C PRO A 561 26.13 18.46 23.07
N CYS A 562 26.77 18.07 24.17
CA CYS A 562 26.80 16.69 24.60
C CYS A 562 25.47 16.26 25.23
N VAL A 563 25.10 15.00 25.07
CA VAL A 563 23.84 14.41 25.57
C VAL A 563 24.15 13.25 26.49
N TRP A 564 23.67 13.31 27.72
CA TRP A 564 23.82 12.27 28.74
C TRP A 564 22.69 11.24 28.65
N CYS A 565 23.06 9.97 28.46
CA CYS A 565 22.12 8.86 28.18
C CYS A 565 21.66 8.11 29.45
N GLY A 566 21.36 8.85 30.51
CA GLY A 566 20.80 8.28 31.74
C GLY A 566 21.72 7.33 32.51
N GLY A 567 23.04 7.33 32.23
CA GLY A 567 24.01 6.41 32.85
C GLY A 567 24.05 5.01 32.21
N THR A 568 23.39 4.83 31.06
CA THR A 568 23.48 3.61 30.23
C THR A 568 24.12 3.94 28.89
N ALA A 569 24.54 2.90 28.15
CA ALA A 569 25.10 3.08 26.82
C ALA A 569 24.10 3.83 25.92
N CYS A 570 24.57 4.88 25.24
CA CYS A 570 23.71 5.68 24.37
C CYS A 570 23.13 4.85 23.22
N THR A 571 23.92 3.99 22.57
CA THR A 571 23.52 3.30 21.33
C THR A 571 23.99 1.85 21.27
N SER A 572 23.38 1.05 20.39
CA SER A 572 23.88 -0.29 20.04
C SER A 572 25.32 -0.17 19.50
N PHE A 573 26.25 -0.98 20.03
CA PHE A 573 27.69 -1.01 19.69
C PHE A 573 28.57 0.08 20.29
N SER A 574 28.06 0.89 21.22
CA SER A 574 28.85 1.86 21.98
C SER A 574 28.75 1.63 23.49
N ASN A 575 29.85 1.85 24.21
CA ASN A 575 29.87 1.92 25.68
C ASN A 575 29.92 3.38 26.18
N SER A 576 29.59 4.35 25.33
CA SER A 576 29.55 5.75 25.70
C SER A 576 28.26 6.10 26.43
N TYR A 577 28.37 6.75 27.58
CA TYR A 577 27.23 7.27 28.35
C TYR A 577 26.84 8.70 27.97
N CYS A 578 27.62 9.29 27.06
CA CYS A 578 27.47 10.64 26.57
C CYS A 578 27.75 10.65 25.05
N ALA A 579 26.95 11.37 24.27
CA ALA A 579 27.11 11.45 22.81
C ALA A 579 26.74 12.84 22.24
N PRO A 580 27.22 13.21 21.04
CA PRO A 580 26.89 14.49 20.41
C PRO A 580 25.41 14.54 20.02
N TYR A 581 24.74 15.67 20.19
CA TYR A 581 23.29 15.80 20.02
C TYR A 581 22.79 15.35 18.65
N ASP A 582 23.19 16.00 17.55
CA ASP A 582 22.67 15.65 16.21
C ASP A 582 22.99 14.19 15.82
N TRP A 583 24.21 13.72 16.12
CA TRP A 583 24.60 12.32 15.92
C TRP A 583 23.72 11.35 16.72
N LEU A 584 23.38 11.68 17.97
CA LEU A 584 22.58 10.82 18.83
C LEU A 584 21.09 10.90 18.50
N ILE A 585 20.54 12.06 18.16
CA ILE A 585 19.11 12.23 17.92
C ILE A 585 18.71 11.75 16.52
N ASN A 586 19.56 11.97 15.53
CA ASN A 586 19.26 11.67 14.12
C ASN A 586 20.07 10.48 13.56
N GLY A 587 20.86 9.80 14.40
CA GLY A 587 21.72 8.70 13.98
C GLY A 587 21.10 7.31 13.95
N GLN A 588 19.86 7.13 14.42
CA GLN A 588 19.25 5.80 14.42
C GLN A 588 18.91 5.35 13.00
N GLY A 589 19.38 4.16 12.61
CA GLY A 589 19.25 3.64 11.25
C GLY A 589 20.28 4.19 10.26
N VAL A 590 21.15 5.12 10.68
CA VAL A 590 22.18 5.76 9.86
C VAL A 590 23.59 5.52 10.42
N ALA A 591 23.80 5.87 11.69
CA ALA A 591 25.07 5.74 12.40
C ALA A 591 25.08 4.62 13.46
N TYR A 592 23.91 4.17 13.92
CA TYR A 592 23.74 3.07 14.86
C TYR A 592 22.34 2.44 14.75
N ASN A 593 22.14 1.22 15.26
CA ASN A 593 20.90 0.46 15.04
C ASN A 593 19.81 0.75 16.09
N LEU A 594 20.18 0.90 17.37
CA LEU A 594 19.25 1.16 18.47
C LEU A 594 19.74 2.33 19.33
N PHE A 595 18.85 3.28 19.64
CA PHE A 595 19.03 4.31 20.65
C PHE A 595 18.42 3.83 21.97
N PHE A 596 19.23 3.61 23.01
CA PHE A 596 18.74 2.99 24.26
C PHE A 596 18.20 3.99 25.28
N ALA A 597 18.53 5.28 25.13
CA ALA A 597 18.16 6.32 26.09
C ALA A 597 17.01 7.22 25.61
N ASP A 598 16.24 6.77 24.62
CA ASP A 598 15.07 7.52 24.13
C ASP A 598 14.08 7.79 25.29
N GLY A 599 13.77 9.07 25.50
CA GLY A 599 12.96 9.55 26.62
C GLY A 599 13.64 9.62 28.01
N ILE A 600 14.93 9.27 28.15
CA ILE A 600 15.67 9.28 29.44
C ILE A 600 17.03 10.01 29.35
N PHE A 601 17.19 10.90 28.36
CA PHE A 601 18.43 11.64 28.14
C PHE A 601 18.35 13.10 28.58
N ASP A 602 19.50 13.67 28.94
CA ASP A 602 19.66 15.08 29.29
C ASP A 602 20.63 15.75 28.29
N VAL A 603 20.32 16.95 27.81
CA VAL A 603 21.17 17.69 26.84
C VAL A 603 21.94 18.79 27.56
N ALA A 604 23.23 18.93 27.28
CA ALA A 604 24.06 20.03 27.78
C ALA A 604 23.51 21.39 27.35
N ARG A 605 23.37 22.31 28.31
CA ARG A 605 22.83 23.66 28.10
C ARG A 605 23.48 24.65 29.05
N CYS A 606 23.50 25.92 28.66
CA CYS A 606 23.91 26.99 29.56
C CYS A 606 22.87 27.31 30.64
N PRO A 607 23.28 27.59 31.89
CA PRO A 607 22.35 27.90 32.98
C PRO A 607 21.39 29.07 32.69
N ASP A 608 21.84 30.02 31.85
CA ASP A 608 21.08 31.23 31.48
C ASP A 608 20.49 31.17 30.06
N ALA A 609 20.57 30.02 29.37
CA ALA A 609 19.92 29.86 28.08
C ALA A 609 18.42 29.60 28.26
N PRO A 610 17.53 30.34 27.58
CA PRO A 610 16.11 30.02 27.62
C PRO A 610 15.90 28.60 27.10
N ALA A 611 15.14 27.79 27.85
CA ALA A 611 14.73 26.46 27.37
C ALA A 611 14.02 26.62 26.02
N PRO A 612 14.30 25.77 25.01
CA PRO A 612 13.43 25.71 23.84
C PRO A 612 12.01 25.44 24.33
N ALA A 613 11.05 26.20 23.81
CA ALA A 613 9.71 26.34 24.35
C ALA A 613 9.07 24.99 24.69
N THR A 614 8.95 24.73 25.99
CA THR A 614 7.95 23.82 26.53
C THR A 614 6.70 24.68 26.75
N ALA A 615 5.63 24.36 26.02
CA ALA A 615 4.32 24.95 26.25
C ALA A 615 3.89 24.66 27.69
N THR A 616 3.90 25.68 28.55
CA THR A 616 3.29 25.64 29.88
C THR A 616 1.98 26.40 29.82
N ALA A 617 0.87 25.66 29.94
CA ALA A 617 -0.46 26.20 30.12
C ALA A 617 -0.54 26.91 31.47
N THR A 618 -0.92 28.19 31.45
CA THR A 618 -1.32 28.93 32.66
C THR A 618 -2.74 28.53 33.05
N ALA A 619 -2.91 28.11 34.30
CA ALA A 619 -4.21 27.82 34.89
C ALA A 619 -4.95 29.11 35.25
N PRO A 620 -6.28 29.23 35.01
CA PRO A 620 -7.08 30.28 35.63
C PRO A 620 -7.49 29.90 37.06
N ALA A 621 -7.53 30.93 37.90
CA ALA A 621 -7.85 30.88 39.32
C ALA A 621 -9.29 30.41 39.61
N VAL A 622 -9.42 29.69 40.72
CA VAL A 622 -10.66 29.24 41.35
C VAL A 622 -11.41 30.42 41.95
N ILE A 623 -12.67 30.64 41.54
CA ILE A 623 -13.66 31.37 42.33
C ILE A 623 -14.79 30.38 42.68
N ALA A 624 -15.02 30.22 43.97
CA ALA A 624 -16.03 29.37 44.55
C ALA A 624 -17.45 29.95 44.38
N THR A 625 -18.43 29.09 44.14
CA THR A 625 -19.73 29.03 44.84
C THR A 625 -20.51 27.81 44.34
N GLY A 626 -20.88 26.90 45.25
CA GLY A 626 -22.10 26.09 45.07
C GLY A 626 -23.29 26.79 45.74
N PRO A 627 -24.47 26.16 45.90
CA PRO A 627 -24.88 24.83 45.44
C PRO A 627 -26.30 24.78 44.80
N ASN A 628 -26.74 23.55 44.51
CA ASN A 628 -28.11 23.01 44.71
C ASN A 628 -29.07 22.77 43.51
N ILE A 629 -29.65 21.54 43.53
CA ILE A 629 -31.03 21.11 43.17
C ILE A 629 -31.21 20.11 41.99
N THR A 630 -31.20 18.81 42.36
CA THR A 630 -32.15 17.68 42.14
C THR A 630 -32.86 17.35 40.81
N HIS A 631 -32.87 16.03 40.52
CA HIS A 631 -33.92 15.11 40.04
C HIS A 631 -35.14 15.60 39.21
N GLY A 632 -35.44 14.85 38.13
CA GLY A 632 -36.79 14.69 37.54
C GLY A 632 -36.72 14.37 36.04
N GLN A 633 -36.88 13.11 35.62
CA GLN A 633 -38.10 12.49 35.07
C GLN A 633 -38.50 12.92 33.63
N ALA A 634 -38.70 11.89 32.80
CA ALA A 634 -39.24 11.94 31.44
C ALA A 634 -40.75 12.26 31.38
N PRO A 635 -41.24 12.69 30.21
CA PRO A 635 -42.53 12.19 29.66
C PRO A 635 -42.42 11.86 28.15
N ALA A 636 -42.91 10.72 27.66
CA ALA A 636 -44.31 10.32 27.37
C ALA A 636 -44.83 10.75 25.98
N VAL A 637 -44.93 9.72 25.11
CA VAL A 637 -45.94 9.39 24.07
C VAL A 637 -47.02 10.43 23.73
N LEU A 638 -47.20 10.68 22.42
CA LEU A 638 -48.48 11.06 21.82
C LEU A 638 -48.70 10.31 20.49
N THR A 639 -49.92 9.81 20.35
CA THR A 639 -50.48 8.88 19.35
C THR A 639 -51.17 9.57 18.16
N ASP A 640 -51.14 8.88 17.01
CA ASP A 640 -52.10 8.78 15.90
C ASP A 640 -53.02 9.94 15.47
N LYS A 641 -53.02 10.21 14.15
CA LYS A 641 -54.22 10.19 13.28
C LYS A 641 -53.87 10.15 11.78
N PRO A 642 -54.65 9.44 10.93
CA PRO A 642 -54.40 9.27 9.50
C PRO A 642 -55.21 10.24 8.61
N VAL A 643 -54.71 10.49 7.39
CA VAL A 643 -55.34 11.34 6.34
C VAL A 643 -55.48 10.49 5.05
N PRO A 644 -56.55 10.65 4.24
CA PRO A 644 -57.09 9.60 3.37
C PRO A 644 -56.61 9.65 1.90
N GLU A 645 -56.79 8.50 1.22
CA GLU A 645 -56.57 8.23 -0.20
C GLU A 645 -57.33 9.16 -1.17
N PRO A 646 -56.89 9.24 -2.44
CA PRO A 646 -57.79 9.48 -3.57
C PRO A 646 -57.82 8.33 -4.58
N SER A 647 -59.02 7.74 -4.67
CA SER A 647 -59.79 7.34 -5.86
C SER A 647 -59.11 7.13 -7.23
N SER A 648 -59.45 5.98 -7.81
CA SER A 648 -59.31 5.51 -9.19
C SER A 648 -60.32 6.12 -10.19
N VAL A 649 -59.91 6.33 -11.45
CA VAL A 649 -60.76 6.38 -12.66
C VAL A 649 -59.92 5.89 -13.90
N PRO A 650 -60.52 5.23 -14.93
CA PRO A 650 -59.83 4.28 -15.82
C PRO A 650 -59.68 4.68 -17.32
N VAL A 651 -58.73 3.98 -17.98
CA VAL A 651 -58.67 3.48 -19.39
C VAL A 651 -58.79 4.44 -20.59
N ALA A 652 -57.80 4.36 -21.49
CA ALA A 652 -58.01 4.30 -22.95
C ALA A 652 -56.86 3.52 -23.64
N ASN A 653 -57.23 2.51 -24.44
CA ASN A 653 -56.40 1.72 -25.35
C ASN A 653 -56.18 2.48 -26.67
N GLU A 654 -55.00 2.35 -27.27
CA GLU A 654 -54.84 2.44 -28.73
C GLU A 654 -53.77 1.45 -29.23
N LEU A 655 -54.00 0.95 -30.45
CA LEU A 655 -53.47 -0.25 -31.08
C LEU A 655 -52.15 -0.03 -31.86
N VAL A 656 -51.20 -0.99 -31.74
CA VAL A 656 -50.47 -1.79 -32.79
C VAL A 656 -49.84 -1.01 -33.98
N PRO A 657 -48.54 -1.22 -34.38
CA PRO A 657 -48.10 -2.53 -34.93
C PRO A 657 -46.66 -3.01 -34.69
N GLU A 658 -46.51 -4.35 -34.70
CA GLU A 658 -45.24 -5.06 -34.89
C GLU A 658 -44.67 -4.89 -36.30
N PRO A 659 -43.37 -5.17 -36.49
CA PRO A 659 -43.07 -6.23 -37.45
C PRO A 659 -41.89 -7.16 -37.13
N SER A 660 -42.07 -8.39 -37.62
CA SER A 660 -41.11 -9.29 -38.28
C SER A 660 -40.11 -10.10 -37.45
N SER A 661 -40.48 -11.39 -37.31
CA SER A 661 -39.63 -12.54 -37.03
C SER A 661 -38.54 -12.73 -38.10
N VAL A 662 -37.28 -12.76 -37.67
CA VAL A 662 -36.15 -13.30 -38.45
C VAL A 662 -35.83 -14.69 -37.94
N VAL A 663 -35.85 -15.65 -38.87
CA VAL A 663 -35.50 -17.06 -38.68
C VAL A 663 -33.98 -17.19 -38.53
N VAL A 664 -33.52 -17.79 -37.44
CA VAL A 664 -32.11 -18.21 -37.25
C VAL A 664 -32.07 -19.74 -37.24
N PRO A 665 -31.21 -20.39 -38.06
CA PRO A 665 -31.11 -21.85 -38.09
C PRO A 665 -30.25 -22.36 -36.92
N GLU A 666 -30.69 -23.45 -36.29
CA GLU A 666 -29.93 -24.18 -35.27
C GLU A 666 -28.65 -24.83 -35.85
N PRO A 667 -27.52 -24.84 -35.13
CA PRO A 667 -26.37 -25.63 -35.50
C PRO A 667 -26.52 -27.08 -35.02
N SER A 668 -26.31 -27.98 -35.97
CA SER A 668 -26.20 -29.44 -35.84
C SER A 668 -25.22 -29.90 -34.77
N SER A 669 -25.70 -30.81 -33.91
CA SER A 669 -24.92 -31.55 -32.91
C SER A 669 -23.89 -32.47 -33.58
N VAL A 670 -22.60 -32.22 -33.35
CA VAL A 670 -21.52 -33.16 -33.63
C VAL A 670 -21.23 -33.97 -32.36
N VAL A 671 -21.42 -35.28 -32.45
CA VAL A 671 -21.09 -36.27 -31.42
C VAL A 671 -19.60 -36.61 -31.52
N VAL A 672 -18.86 -36.47 -30.44
CA VAL A 672 -17.50 -37.01 -30.27
C VAL A 672 -17.48 -37.84 -28.97
N PRO A 673 -16.93 -39.08 -28.96
CA PRO A 673 -17.11 -40.02 -27.86
C PRO A 673 -16.09 -39.82 -26.73
N GLU A 674 -16.55 -39.94 -25.48
CA GLU A 674 -15.69 -40.05 -24.28
C GLU A 674 -15.02 -41.43 -24.18
N PRO A 675 -13.76 -41.50 -23.71
CA PRO A 675 -13.14 -42.75 -23.32
C PRO A 675 -13.43 -43.11 -21.86
N SER A 676 -13.89 -44.35 -21.69
CA SER A 676 -14.13 -45.06 -20.43
C SER A 676 -12.90 -45.13 -19.51
N LEU A 677 -13.06 -44.72 -18.24
CA LEU A 677 -12.16 -45.09 -17.15
C LEU A 677 -12.89 -45.94 -16.11
N LYS A 678 -12.29 -47.11 -15.85
CA LYS A 678 -12.79 -48.17 -14.97
C LYS A 678 -12.76 -47.73 -13.51
N SER A 679 -13.91 -47.84 -12.86
CA SER A 679 -14.08 -47.76 -11.40
C SER A 679 -13.47 -49.00 -10.72
N GLY A 680 -12.45 -48.78 -9.87
CA GLY A 680 -12.00 -49.73 -8.86
C GLY A 680 -12.61 -49.38 -7.52
N SER A 681 -13.73 -50.02 -7.17
CA SER A 681 -14.37 -49.91 -5.86
C SER A 681 -13.59 -50.72 -4.81
N GLN A 682 -13.12 -50.08 -3.74
CA GLN A 682 -12.89 -50.76 -2.47
C GLN A 682 -13.77 -50.13 -1.39
N THR A 683 -14.77 -50.91 -1.00
CA THR A 683 -15.66 -50.73 0.13
C THR A 683 -14.94 -51.06 1.43
N TRP A 684 -15.00 -50.19 2.45
CA TRP A 684 -14.92 -50.59 3.85
C TRP A 684 -15.95 -49.81 4.68
N SER A 685 -16.72 -50.57 5.45
CA SER A 685 -17.90 -50.18 6.21
C SER A 685 -17.56 -49.43 7.51
N PRO A 686 -18.48 -48.61 8.06
CA PRO A 686 -18.29 -47.91 9.32
C PRO A 686 -18.82 -48.73 10.52
N GLY A 687 -18.11 -48.70 11.64
CA GLY A 687 -18.59 -49.27 12.90
C GLY A 687 -17.75 -48.81 14.08
N GLY A 688 -18.36 -48.06 15.01
CA GLY A 688 -17.73 -47.71 16.28
C GLY A 688 -18.33 -46.48 16.97
N GLN A 689 -19.53 -46.63 17.52
CA GLN A 689 -20.04 -45.75 18.57
C GLN A 689 -19.29 -46.01 19.89
N ILE A 690 -18.80 -44.97 20.56
CA ILE A 690 -18.70 -44.93 22.03
C ILE A 690 -19.11 -43.52 22.50
N ALA A 691 -19.98 -43.49 23.50
CA ALA A 691 -20.56 -42.29 24.08
C ALA A 691 -19.90 -41.91 25.43
N LEU A 692 -20.04 -40.61 25.74
CA LEU A 692 -20.18 -39.97 27.06
C LEU A 692 -18.98 -39.89 28.02
N GLY A 693 -18.68 -38.64 28.40
CA GLY A 693 -17.92 -38.27 29.59
C GLY A 693 -17.86 -36.76 29.78
N ALA A 694 -18.89 -36.17 30.38
CA ALA A 694 -18.91 -34.78 30.84
C ALA A 694 -18.01 -34.60 32.08
N GLY A 695 -17.31 -33.47 32.16
CA GLY A 695 -16.51 -33.09 33.33
C GLY A 695 -16.20 -31.60 33.34
N VAL A 696 -17.00 -30.84 34.10
CA VAL A 696 -16.79 -29.43 34.45
C VAL A 696 -15.67 -29.34 35.49
N GLY A 697 -14.75 -28.40 35.31
CA GLY A 697 -13.72 -28.07 36.30
C GLY A 697 -13.09 -26.69 36.06
N LEU A 698 -13.62 -25.67 36.72
CA LEU A 698 -12.93 -24.39 36.96
C LEU A 698 -11.71 -24.62 37.86
N LEU A 699 -10.56 -24.01 37.53
CA LEU A 699 -9.60 -23.53 38.54
C LEU A 699 -8.66 -22.46 37.94
N LEU A 700 -8.55 -21.38 38.70
CA LEU A 700 -7.75 -20.17 38.49
C LEU A 700 -6.33 -20.31 39.07
N VAL A 701 -5.43 -19.48 38.52
CA VAL A 701 -4.14 -18.97 39.06
C VAL A 701 -2.90 -19.88 38.99
N ALA A 702 -1.90 -19.50 38.18
CA ALA A 702 -0.60 -18.94 38.63
C ALA A 702 0.45 -19.01 37.52
N GLY A 703 1.10 -17.88 37.24
CA GLY A 703 2.27 -17.81 36.37
C GLY A 703 3.50 -18.45 37.02
N VAL A 704 4.32 -19.09 36.19
CA VAL A 704 5.70 -19.45 36.52
C VAL A 704 6.57 -19.22 35.29
N VAL A 705 7.55 -18.34 35.46
CA VAL A 705 8.72 -18.11 34.61
C VAL A 705 9.58 -19.37 34.58
N PHE A 706 9.99 -19.84 33.40
CA PHE A 706 11.14 -20.74 33.29
C PHE A 706 12.14 -20.26 32.23
N LEU A 707 13.30 -19.83 32.74
CA LEU A 707 14.58 -19.86 32.06
C LEU A 707 14.98 -21.33 31.85
N SER A 708 15.37 -21.69 30.62
CA SER A 708 16.23 -22.86 30.41
C SER A 708 17.22 -22.60 29.30
N SER A 709 18.44 -22.31 29.74
CA SER A 709 19.71 -22.45 29.03
C SER A 709 19.90 -23.86 28.48
N TRP A 710 20.29 -24.01 27.21
CA TRP A 710 20.96 -25.22 26.73
C TRP A 710 22.04 -24.87 25.68
N ARG A 711 23.28 -25.28 25.99
CA ARG A 711 24.42 -25.37 25.06
C ARG A 711 24.28 -26.66 24.22
N PRO A 712 25.04 -26.76 23.12
CA PRO A 712 25.83 -27.98 22.93
C PRO A 712 27.32 -27.69 22.76
N ARG A 713 28.10 -28.63 23.30
CA ARG A 713 29.56 -28.69 23.32
C ARG A 713 30.06 -29.34 22.03
N LYS A 714 31.20 -28.84 21.55
CA LYS A 714 32.07 -29.43 20.52
C LYS A 714 32.39 -30.90 20.80
N GLU A 715 32.44 -31.69 19.74
CA GLU A 715 33.48 -32.71 19.56
C GLU A 715 34.09 -32.61 18.15
N SER A 716 35.39 -32.88 18.12
CA SER A 716 36.35 -32.55 17.09
C SER A 716 37.14 -33.79 16.71
N ARG A 717 37.27 -34.07 15.41
CA ARG A 717 38.42 -34.73 14.74
C ARG A 717 38.33 -34.28 13.27
N GLY A 718 39.27 -33.60 12.63
CA GLY A 718 40.69 -33.42 12.85
C GLY A 718 41.43 -34.02 11.66
N PHE A 719 41.97 -33.20 10.75
CA PHE A 719 43.23 -33.48 10.03
C PHE A 719 43.84 -32.17 9.51
N LYS A 720 45.18 -32.14 9.55
CA LYS A 720 46.09 -30.98 9.62
C LYS A 720 46.56 -30.47 8.25
N TYR A 721 46.81 -29.15 8.20
CA TYR A 721 48.03 -28.42 7.75
C TYR A 721 49.05 -29.21 6.91
N SER A 722 49.56 -28.69 5.79
CA SER A 722 50.62 -27.66 5.64
C SER A 722 51.06 -27.78 4.16
N SER A 723 51.64 -26.83 3.41
CA SER A 723 52.46 -25.65 3.68
C SER A 723 52.66 -24.94 2.34
N ASP A 724 52.86 -23.62 2.43
CA ASP A 724 53.83 -22.80 1.68
C ASP A 724 53.78 -22.75 0.15
N ALA A 725 54.18 -21.66 -0.51
CA ALA A 725 54.38 -20.24 -0.23
C ALA A 725 54.99 -19.71 -1.55
N SER A 726 54.74 -18.44 -1.86
CA SER A 726 55.53 -17.58 -2.77
C SER A 726 55.59 -18.00 -4.25
N SER A 727 55.59 -17.14 -5.25
CA SER A 727 55.69 -15.68 -5.37
C SER A 727 55.51 -15.36 -6.87
N SER A 728 55.08 -14.12 -7.17
CA SER A 728 55.51 -13.25 -8.30
C SER A 728 55.66 -13.88 -9.71
N SER A 729 55.22 -13.32 -10.82
CA SER A 729 54.82 -11.97 -11.20
C SER A 729 54.60 -12.01 -12.71
N ASP A 730 53.89 -11.01 -13.22
CA ASP A 730 54.06 -10.42 -14.55
C ASP A 730 53.60 -11.16 -15.82
N SER A 731 52.51 -10.57 -16.34
CA SER A 731 52.46 -9.85 -17.63
C SER A 731 52.21 -10.63 -18.92
N SER A 732 51.21 -10.10 -19.65
CA SER A 732 51.10 -10.00 -21.12
C SER A 732 51.07 -11.32 -21.91
N THR A 733 50.23 -11.55 -22.92
CA THR A 733 49.50 -10.67 -23.83
C THR A 733 48.54 -11.56 -24.64
N SER A 734 47.50 -10.94 -25.19
CA SER A 734 46.81 -11.20 -26.48
C SER A 734 47.30 -12.40 -27.32
N GLU A 735 46.42 -13.22 -27.91
CA GLU A 735 45.73 -12.94 -29.19
C GLU A 735 44.75 -14.12 -29.44
N THR A 736 43.46 -13.84 -29.67
CA THR A 736 42.76 -14.02 -30.97
C THR A 736 42.98 -15.38 -31.64
N ASP A 737 41.93 -16.18 -31.76
CA ASP A 737 41.13 -16.19 -32.99
C ASP A 737 39.94 -17.14 -32.92
N ALA A 738 38.94 -16.76 -33.70
CA ALA A 738 37.63 -17.35 -33.87
C ALA A 738 37.65 -18.74 -34.53
N ALA A 739 36.70 -19.57 -34.11
CA ALA A 739 35.72 -20.23 -34.98
C ALA A 739 34.54 -20.72 -34.12
#